data_AF-A0A6N4XNP0-F1
#
_entry.id   AF-A0A6N4XNP0-F1
#
_cell.length_a   1.000
_cell.length_b   1.000
_cell.length_c   1.000
_cell.angle_alpha   90.00
_cell.angle_beta   90.00
_cell.angle_gamma   90.00
#
_symmetry.space_group_name_H-M   'P 1'
#
loop_
_entity.id
_entity.type
_entity.pdbx_description
1 polymer ?
#
loop_
_entity_poly.entity_id
_entity_poly.type
_entity_poly.pdbx_seq_one_letter_code
_entity_poly.pdbx_strand_id
1 'polypeptide(L)'
;MSKQSEQILEEQLVSQLQKLGYKYAFIADEKALLANLKTQLEKHNHIQFSDNEFEKVLNILNKGSVFEKAKILREKKHHIIRDNGDNLYFEFLNVEHLCQNEYQVTNQITQEGKYENRYDVTLLVNGLPLVQIELKRRGLEMKEAFNQINRYQKHSFGAGKGLFHFVQLFVISNGVNTKYFSNFGSHKQEFLQTFHWTDEQNNPLNNILNGFTDSFLEPCHISKMICKYIVLNETDKRLMVLRPYQYYAVEGIIKKVKENEILNGYNIEKNGYIWHTTGSGKTLTSFKASQILSKIPAIKKVVFVVDRKDLDYQTNQEYDKFSKGSVSSATNTDDLIRKFNDPNVRIIVTTIQKLNNAISGRNLSKMKSIQQERMVFIFDECHRSQFGDTHKNIVNYFTNIQLFGFTGTPILADNADGEKTTASLFGKCLHKYVITDAIRDENVLKFSVEYIQTFKQKEHIIDLKVEQINETEVFEAPERKEAIVDYIIQYHDQKTQNKKFCAMMCVQDIDSVIQYYEIFKRKKQEGQHDLKIVTIFSFAQNEEEMEDAVYSQLGMVAEPRAEYGYKPHRRELLETYVQDFNELFGEKQNVTDTEGFYNYYNAIAKKSKQNETDILLVANMFLTGFDSKYLNTLYVDKNLKYHGLIQAFSRTNRILDKNKTQGNIVCFRNLKDKTDEAITLFSNKEAIDEIIVEPYEAYVEKFNEATQKLLEIVPEVVSVDGLYSEDDQLQFILAFRAMMRLHKKMSHYTEFTWDDLQMEEQLFADYTSKYLDLKERLDPTDPSKKTSILNDIDFELELIRRDTINVTYILQLLIKFKSKYSGKDKESIEKEFSIY
;
A
#
# COMPACT_ATOMS: atom_id res chain seq x y z
N MET A 1 11.69 -28.61 -27.83
CA MET A 1 11.63 -28.98 -26.39
C MET A 1 10.18 -28.92 -25.95
N SER A 2 9.57 -30.02 -25.51
CA SER A 2 8.17 -30.01 -25.07
C SER A 2 8.03 -29.26 -23.74
N LYS A 3 7.23 -28.19 -23.72
CA LYS A 3 6.88 -27.48 -22.47
C LYS A 3 6.16 -28.47 -21.54
N GLN A 4 6.55 -28.53 -20.26
CA GLN A 4 5.92 -29.37 -19.24
C GLN A 4 4.41 -29.03 -19.15
N SER A 5 3.53 -30.05 -19.16
CA SER A 5 2.08 -29.86 -19.07
C SER A 5 1.64 -29.50 -17.63
N GLU A 6 0.46 -28.88 -17.52
CA GLU A 6 -0.20 -28.58 -16.23
C GLU A 6 -0.39 -29.83 -15.38
N GLN A 7 -0.85 -30.92 -16.00
CA GLN A 7 -1.06 -32.20 -15.32
C GLN A 7 0.20 -32.72 -14.63
N ILE A 8 1.37 -32.64 -15.28
CA ILE A 8 2.63 -33.10 -14.67
C ILE A 8 2.99 -32.22 -13.46
N LEU A 9 2.76 -30.90 -13.56
CA LEU A 9 3.03 -29.98 -12.46
C LEU A 9 2.12 -30.27 -11.26
N GLU A 10 0.85 -30.57 -11.53
CA GLU A 10 -0.14 -30.96 -10.53
C GLU A 10 0.25 -32.26 -9.81
N GLU A 11 0.57 -33.31 -10.56
CA GLU A 11 1.00 -34.60 -10.00
C GLU A 11 2.26 -34.44 -9.14
N GLN A 12 3.22 -33.62 -9.58
CA GLN A 12 4.42 -33.30 -8.82
C GLN A 12 4.10 -32.54 -7.52
N LEU A 13 3.20 -31.55 -7.58
CA LEU A 13 2.78 -30.79 -6.42
C LEU A 13 2.07 -31.69 -5.38
N VAL A 14 1.12 -32.52 -5.82
CA VAL A 14 0.42 -33.46 -4.93
C VAL A 14 1.41 -34.42 -4.28
N SER A 15 2.34 -34.98 -5.06
CA SER A 15 3.40 -35.86 -4.52
C SER A 15 4.27 -35.15 -3.47
N GLN A 16 4.61 -33.88 -3.69
CA GLN A 16 5.39 -33.10 -2.73
C GLN A 16 4.60 -32.78 -1.46
N LEU A 17 3.33 -32.40 -1.58
CA LEU A 17 2.46 -32.19 -0.42
C LEU A 17 2.32 -33.47 0.40
N GLN A 18 2.22 -34.64 -0.23
CA GLN A 18 2.23 -35.92 0.50
C GLN A 18 3.52 -36.14 1.29
N LYS A 19 4.69 -35.75 0.75
CA LYS A 19 5.98 -35.82 1.47
C LYS A 19 6.03 -34.87 2.67
N LEU A 20 5.33 -33.73 2.61
CA LEU A 20 5.21 -32.79 3.72
C LEU A 20 4.21 -33.24 4.80
N GLY A 21 3.47 -34.33 4.58
CA GLY A 21 2.56 -34.92 5.56
C GLY A 21 1.07 -34.77 5.24
N TYR A 22 0.70 -34.22 4.08
CA TYR A 22 -0.69 -34.22 3.65
C TYR A 22 -1.16 -35.62 3.25
N LYS A 23 -2.32 -36.05 3.73
CA LYS A 23 -2.94 -37.28 3.26
C LYS A 23 -3.69 -37.03 1.96
N TYR A 24 -3.44 -37.84 0.94
CA TYR A 24 -4.23 -37.77 -0.28
C TYR A 24 -5.66 -38.26 -0.01
N ALA A 25 -6.66 -37.45 -0.40
CA ALA A 25 -8.07 -37.79 -0.32
C ALA A 25 -8.69 -37.74 -1.72
N PHE A 26 -9.26 -38.86 -2.19
CA PHE A 26 -9.97 -38.89 -3.46
C PHE A 26 -11.37 -38.29 -3.29
N ILE A 27 -11.59 -37.11 -3.85
CA ILE A 27 -12.86 -36.37 -3.76
C ILE A 27 -13.25 -35.97 -5.18
N ALA A 28 -14.21 -36.71 -5.76
CA ALA A 28 -14.66 -36.43 -7.11
C ALA A 28 -15.67 -35.28 -7.18
N ASP A 29 -16.53 -35.17 -6.17
CA ASP A 29 -17.70 -34.29 -6.14
C ASP A 29 -18.00 -33.77 -4.72
N GLU A 30 -19.03 -32.93 -4.61
CA GLU A 30 -19.48 -32.38 -3.33
C GLU A 30 -19.96 -33.46 -2.33
N LYS A 31 -20.55 -34.56 -2.82
CA LYS A 31 -21.03 -35.63 -1.94
C LYS A 31 -19.86 -36.33 -1.25
N ALA A 32 -18.80 -36.62 -2.00
CA ALA A 32 -17.55 -37.14 -1.46
C ALA A 32 -16.90 -36.14 -0.48
N LEU A 33 -16.98 -34.83 -0.78
CA LEU A 33 -16.46 -33.78 0.11
C LEU A 33 -17.20 -33.76 1.45
N LEU A 34 -18.53 -33.83 1.44
CA LEU A 34 -19.36 -33.87 2.65
C LEU A 34 -19.10 -35.14 3.49
N ALA A 35 -18.95 -36.29 2.84
CA ALA A 35 -18.62 -37.54 3.53
C ALA A 35 -17.23 -37.44 4.19
N ASN A 36 -16.23 -36.93 3.47
CA ASN A 36 -14.89 -36.71 4.04
C ASN A 36 -14.92 -35.71 5.19
N LEU A 37 -15.65 -34.60 5.05
CA LEU A 37 -15.83 -33.60 6.11
C LEU A 37 -16.38 -34.21 7.39
N LYS A 38 -17.44 -35.03 7.30
CA LYS A 38 -18.01 -35.73 8.47
C LYS A 38 -16.94 -36.57 9.17
N THR A 39 -16.26 -37.44 8.41
CA THR A 39 -15.23 -38.33 8.96
C THR A 39 -14.07 -37.57 9.60
N GLN A 40 -13.60 -36.48 8.99
CA GLN A 40 -12.49 -35.71 9.57
C GLN A 40 -12.90 -34.93 10.82
N LEU A 41 -14.11 -34.37 10.87
CA LEU A 41 -14.60 -33.69 12.07
C LEU A 41 -14.82 -34.65 13.25
N GLU A 42 -15.35 -35.84 12.97
CA GLU A 42 -15.48 -36.93 13.96
C GLU A 42 -14.12 -37.32 14.52
N LYS A 43 -13.13 -37.50 13.64
CA LYS A 43 -11.77 -37.84 14.02
C LYS A 43 -11.11 -36.74 14.87
N HIS A 44 -11.20 -35.50 14.41
CA HIS A 44 -10.59 -34.35 15.05
C HIS A 44 -11.14 -34.11 16.47
N ASN A 45 -12.45 -34.26 16.64
CA ASN A 45 -13.13 -33.99 17.90
C ASN A 45 -13.28 -35.23 18.80
N HIS A 46 -12.88 -36.42 18.32
CA HIS A 46 -13.09 -37.70 19.00
C HIS A 46 -14.58 -37.99 19.32
N ILE A 47 -15.45 -37.75 18.33
CA ILE A 47 -16.90 -37.90 18.44
C ILE A 47 -17.46 -38.68 17.23
N GLN A 48 -18.75 -39.01 17.31
CA GLN A 48 -19.53 -39.56 16.20
C GLN A 48 -20.80 -38.73 16.03
N PHE A 49 -21.19 -38.48 14.77
CA PHE A 49 -22.42 -37.78 14.41
C PHE A 49 -23.42 -38.75 13.78
N SER A 50 -24.66 -38.71 14.25
CA SER A 50 -25.78 -39.21 13.44
C SER A 50 -25.94 -38.35 12.17
N ASP A 51 -26.70 -38.82 11.18
CA ASP A 51 -26.95 -38.02 9.97
C ASP A 51 -27.76 -36.73 10.28
N ASN A 52 -28.67 -36.80 11.25
CA ASN A 52 -29.42 -35.63 11.71
C ASN A 52 -28.53 -34.64 12.47
N GLU A 53 -27.61 -35.12 13.31
CA GLU A 53 -26.64 -34.29 14.00
C GLU A 53 -25.70 -33.60 13.00
N PHE A 54 -25.25 -34.33 11.97
CA PHE A 54 -24.39 -33.75 10.93
C PHE A 54 -25.12 -32.70 10.08
N GLU A 55 -26.41 -32.88 9.77
CA GLU A 55 -27.20 -31.80 9.13
C GLU A 55 -27.29 -30.54 10.01
N LYS A 56 -27.37 -30.67 11.35
CA LYS A 56 -27.27 -29.51 12.26
C LYS A 56 -25.90 -28.83 12.14
N VAL A 57 -24.81 -29.59 12.00
CA VAL A 57 -23.45 -29.05 11.75
C VAL A 57 -23.39 -28.33 10.40
N LEU A 58 -23.93 -28.91 9.33
CA LEU A 58 -23.99 -28.28 8.01
C LEU A 58 -24.81 -26.98 8.04
N ASN A 59 -25.87 -26.92 8.83
CA ASN A 59 -26.64 -25.68 9.02
C ASN A 59 -25.83 -24.57 9.70
N ILE A 60 -24.83 -24.89 10.51
CA ILE A 60 -23.87 -23.90 11.04
C ILE A 60 -22.95 -23.45 9.91
N LEU A 61 -22.38 -24.40 9.17
CA LEU A 61 -21.43 -24.12 8.07
C LEU A 61 -22.06 -23.34 6.91
N ASN A 62 -23.35 -23.52 6.64
CA ASN A 62 -24.07 -22.84 5.55
C ASN A 62 -24.34 -21.36 5.81
N LYS A 63 -24.18 -20.87 7.05
CA LYS A 63 -24.53 -19.49 7.40
C LYS A 63 -23.49 -18.48 6.95
N GLY A 64 -23.99 -17.31 6.54
CA GLY A 64 -23.21 -16.09 6.39
C GLY A 64 -22.39 -15.99 5.09
N SER A 65 -21.74 -14.85 4.94
CA SER A 65 -20.79 -14.58 3.86
C SER A 65 -19.45 -15.27 4.09
N VAL A 66 -18.54 -15.21 3.11
CA VAL A 66 -17.13 -15.66 3.26
C VAL A 66 -16.48 -15.10 4.52
N PHE A 67 -16.76 -13.83 4.85
CA PHE A 67 -16.22 -13.18 6.04
C PHE A 67 -16.78 -13.78 7.34
N GLU A 68 -18.09 -14.05 7.40
CA GLU A 68 -18.70 -14.68 8.58
C GLU A 68 -18.28 -16.16 8.70
N LYS A 69 -18.14 -16.89 7.58
CA LYS A 69 -17.56 -18.24 7.56
C LYS A 69 -16.13 -18.26 8.08
N ALA A 70 -15.32 -17.25 7.76
CA ALA A 70 -13.98 -17.09 8.31
C ALA A 70 -13.99 -16.89 9.84
N LYS A 71 -15.02 -16.24 10.40
CA LYS A 71 -15.21 -16.15 11.87
C LYS A 71 -15.63 -17.48 12.46
N ILE A 72 -16.65 -18.12 11.89
CA ILE A 72 -17.15 -19.44 12.30
C ILE A 72 -15.99 -20.42 12.36
N LEU A 73 -15.13 -20.46 11.33
CA LEU A 73 -13.95 -21.31 11.28
C LEU A 73 -12.99 -21.13 12.47
N ARG A 74 -12.91 -19.93 13.04
CA ARG A 74 -11.96 -19.56 14.12
C ARG A 74 -12.63 -19.54 15.50
N GLU A 75 -13.91 -19.87 15.61
CA GLU A 75 -14.58 -20.02 16.91
C GLU A 75 -14.05 -21.25 17.65
N LYS A 76 -13.77 -21.11 18.94
CA LYS A 76 -13.16 -22.19 19.74
C LYS A 76 -14.09 -23.38 19.95
N LYS A 77 -15.41 -23.13 20.01
CA LYS A 77 -16.42 -24.16 20.26
C LYS A 77 -17.72 -23.78 19.60
N HIS A 78 -18.26 -24.70 18.82
CA HIS A 78 -19.63 -24.70 18.35
C HIS A 78 -20.47 -25.62 19.22
N HIS A 79 -21.79 -25.45 19.13
CA HIS A 79 -22.75 -26.19 19.93
C HIS A 79 -23.89 -26.71 19.07
N ILE A 80 -24.26 -27.97 19.29
CA ILE A 80 -25.53 -28.55 18.84
C ILE A 80 -26.15 -29.36 19.97
N ILE A 81 -27.47 -29.54 19.89
CA ILE A 81 -28.21 -30.50 20.72
C ILE A 81 -28.22 -31.84 19.99
N ARG A 82 -27.67 -32.87 20.62
CA ARG A 82 -27.65 -34.25 20.13
C ARG A 82 -29.07 -34.81 20.03
N ASP A 83 -29.21 -35.91 19.30
CA ASP A 83 -30.52 -36.55 19.11
C ASP A 83 -31.07 -37.16 20.41
N ASN A 84 -30.19 -37.47 21.37
CA ASN A 84 -30.56 -37.92 22.71
C ASN A 84 -30.88 -36.76 23.69
N GLY A 85 -30.81 -35.50 23.24
CA GLY A 85 -31.05 -34.31 24.05
C GLY A 85 -29.81 -33.69 24.73
N ASP A 86 -28.65 -34.34 24.64
CA ASP A 86 -27.42 -33.83 25.28
C ASP A 86 -26.80 -32.66 24.52
N ASN A 87 -26.06 -31.82 25.24
CA ASN A 87 -25.27 -30.75 24.63
C ASN A 87 -23.94 -31.32 24.10
N LEU A 88 -23.68 -31.10 22.81
CA LEU A 88 -22.39 -31.42 22.19
C LEU A 88 -21.65 -30.14 21.83
N TYR A 89 -20.41 -30.05 22.28
CA TYR A 89 -19.47 -29.00 21.89
C TYR A 89 -18.36 -29.60 21.03
N PHE A 90 -18.01 -28.92 19.94
CA PHE A 90 -16.98 -29.36 18.99
C PHE A 90 -16.32 -28.15 18.31
N GLU A 91 -15.17 -28.34 17.69
CA GLU A 91 -14.44 -27.33 16.92
C GLU A 91 -14.30 -27.74 15.45
N PHE A 92 -14.32 -26.76 14.53
CA PHE A 92 -13.99 -27.01 13.12
C PHE A 92 -12.49 -26.99 12.88
N LEU A 93 -11.75 -26.21 13.69
CA LEU A 93 -10.33 -25.99 13.53
C LEU A 93 -9.69 -25.76 14.89
N ASN A 94 -8.63 -26.49 15.19
CA ASN A 94 -7.85 -26.26 16.39
C ASN A 94 -6.93 -25.04 16.19
N VAL A 95 -7.34 -23.91 16.76
CA VAL A 95 -6.66 -22.62 16.65
C VAL A 95 -5.53 -22.43 17.68
N GLU A 96 -5.45 -23.29 18.68
CA GLU A 96 -4.44 -23.24 19.75
C GLU A 96 -3.24 -24.12 19.41
N HIS A 97 -3.50 -25.40 19.13
CA HIS A 97 -2.57 -26.44 18.73
C HIS A 97 -2.68 -26.73 17.23
N LEU A 98 -2.26 -25.75 16.42
CA LEU A 98 -2.39 -25.74 14.96
C LEU A 98 -1.93 -27.05 14.29
N CYS A 99 -0.83 -27.64 14.74
CA CYS A 99 -0.27 -28.88 14.18
C CYS A 99 -1.10 -30.14 14.44
N GLN A 100 -2.12 -30.08 15.30
CA GLN A 100 -2.99 -31.22 15.64
C GLN A 100 -4.23 -31.33 14.73
N ASN A 101 -4.37 -30.42 13.76
CA ASN A 101 -5.40 -30.56 12.73
C ASN A 101 -5.05 -31.70 11.76
N GLU A 102 -6.07 -32.19 11.05
CA GLU A 102 -5.93 -33.22 10.02
C GLU A 102 -5.73 -32.54 8.66
N TYR A 103 -4.63 -32.89 7.98
CA TYR A 103 -4.23 -32.26 6.72
C TYR A 103 -4.43 -33.22 5.56
N GLN A 104 -5.19 -32.79 4.56
CA GLN A 104 -5.41 -33.55 3.34
C GLN A 104 -5.17 -32.70 2.10
N VAL A 105 -4.71 -33.36 1.04
CA VAL A 105 -4.64 -32.81 -0.31
C VAL A 105 -5.58 -33.60 -1.21
N THR A 106 -6.29 -32.90 -2.06
CA THR A 106 -7.13 -33.48 -3.09
C THR A 106 -6.97 -32.67 -4.36
N ASN A 107 -7.35 -33.25 -5.49
CA ASN A 107 -7.20 -32.62 -6.79
C ASN A 107 -8.40 -32.96 -7.66
N GLN A 108 -8.67 -32.08 -8.63
CA GLN A 108 -9.66 -32.31 -9.68
C GLN A 108 -11.11 -32.49 -9.18
N ILE A 109 -11.48 -31.78 -8.11
CA ILE A 109 -12.87 -31.75 -7.61
C ILE A 109 -13.76 -31.10 -8.66
N THR A 110 -14.85 -31.78 -9.02
CA THR A 110 -15.88 -31.24 -9.91
C THR A 110 -17.01 -30.61 -9.10
N GLN A 111 -17.35 -29.36 -9.40
CA GLN A 111 -18.45 -28.64 -8.77
C GLN A 111 -19.40 -28.13 -9.84
N GLU A 112 -20.66 -28.58 -9.77
CA GLU A 112 -21.74 -28.08 -10.61
C GLU A 112 -22.37 -26.84 -9.96
N GLY A 113 -22.05 -25.67 -10.50
CA GLY A 113 -22.71 -24.40 -10.14
C GLY A 113 -23.58 -23.88 -11.28
N LYS A 114 -23.41 -22.60 -11.63
CA LYS A 114 -23.95 -22.07 -12.89
C LYS A 114 -23.34 -22.77 -14.12
N TYR A 115 -22.09 -23.21 -13.97
CA TYR A 115 -21.35 -24.02 -14.93
C TYR A 115 -20.61 -25.10 -14.16
N GLU A 116 -20.32 -26.22 -14.83
CA GLU A 116 -19.41 -27.24 -14.32
C GLU A 116 -17.99 -26.69 -14.29
N ASN A 117 -17.35 -26.73 -13.11
CA ASN A 117 -15.96 -26.30 -12.94
C ASN A 117 -15.16 -27.42 -12.27
N ARG A 118 -13.90 -27.55 -12.66
CA ARG A 118 -12.97 -28.52 -12.10
C ARG A 118 -11.81 -27.78 -11.46
N TYR A 119 -11.56 -28.03 -10.19
CA TYR A 119 -10.54 -27.33 -9.41
C TYR A 119 -9.25 -28.12 -9.34
N ASP A 120 -8.12 -27.49 -9.64
CA ASP A 120 -6.82 -28.19 -9.78
C ASP A 120 -6.40 -28.89 -8.49
N VAL A 121 -5.99 -28.14 -7.46
CA VAL A 121 -5.55 -28.72 -6.17
C VAL A 121 -6.19 -27.96 -5.01
N THR A 122 -6.76 -28.69 -4.06
CA THR A 122 -7.39 -28.13 -2.86
C THR A 122 -6.75 -28.74 -1.62
N LEU A 123 -6.35 -27.89 -0.66
CA LEU A 123 -5.91 -28.34 0.65
C LEU A 123 -7.09 -28.29 1.62
N LEU A 124 -7.34 -29.43 2.27
CA LEU A 124 -8.37 -29.57 3.28
C LEU A 124 -7.72 -29.62 4.66
N VAL A 125 -8.31 -28.89 5.60
CA VAL A 125 -7.96 -28.96 7.02
C VAL A 125 -9.19 -29.38 7.79
N ASN A 126 -9.11 -30.51 8.50
CA ASN A 126 -10.25 -31.19 9.12
C ASN A 126 -11.41 -31.42 8.13
N GLY A 127 -11.08 -31.68 6.86
CA GLY A 127 -12.04 -31.92 5.78
C GLY A 127 -12.67 -30.66 5.17
N LEU A 128 -12.39 -29.46 5.69
CA LEU A 128 -12.85 -28.18 5.11
C LEU A 128 -11.87 -27.67 4.04
N PRO A 129 -12.34 -27.23 2.86
CA PRO A 129 -11.48 -26.62 1.85
C PRO A 129 -11.03 -25.23 2.29
N LEU A 130 -9.76 -25.10 2.69
CA LEU A 130 -9.22 -23.84 3.22
C LEU A 130 -8.21 -23.17 2.29
N VAL A 131 -7.58 -23.92 1.39
CA VAL A 131 -6.66 -23.37 0.38
C VAL A 131 -7.01 -23.94 -0.97
N GLN A 132 -7.20 -23.07 -1.96
CA GLN A 132 -7.38 -23.46 -3.35
C GLN A 132 -6.15 -23.03 -4.16
N ILE A 133 -5.56 -23.98 -4.88
CA ILE A 133 -4.39 -23.78 -5.73
C ILE A 133 -4.85 -23.93 -7.18
N GLU A 134 -4.51 -22.95 -8.01
CA GLU A 134 -4.76 -22.94 -9.45
C GLU A 134 -3.42 -22.95 -10.19
N LEU A 135 -3.27 -23.90 -11.11
CA LEU A 135 -2.05 -24.12 -11.87
C LEU A 135 -2.26 -23.72 -13.34
N LYS A 136 -1.17 -23.23 -13.93
CA LYS A 136 -1.09 -22.93 -15.36
C LYS A 136 0.19 -23.50 -15.95
N ARG A 137 0.17 -23.78 -17.25
CA ARG A 137 1.36 -24.23 -17.98
C ARG A 137 2.42 -23.14 -17.96
N ARG A 138 3.68 -23.55 -17.99
CA ARG A 138 4.82 -22.63 -18.04
C ARG A 138 4.72 -21.73 -19.27
N GLY A 139 4.93 -20.44 -19.06
CA GLY A 139 4.90 -19.41 -20.11
C GLY A 139 3.57 -18.65 -20.23
N LEU A 140 2.54 -19.01 -19.46
CA LEU A 140 1.32 -18.19 -19.33
C LEU A 140 1.46 -17.12 -18.24
N GLU A 141 0.72 -16.03 -18.39
CA GLU A 141 0.67 -14.96 -17.39
C GLU A 141 -0.11 -15.41 -16.15
N MET A 142 0.43 -15.10 -14.96
CA MET A 142 -0.21 -15.42 -13.68
C MET A 142 -1.59 -14.80 -13.51
N LYS A 143 -1.87 -13.71 -14.23
CA LYS A 143 -3.17 -13.03 -14.21
C LYS A 143 -4.30 -13.91 -14.73
N GLU A 144 -4.00 -14.88 -15.59
CA GLU A 144 -4.98 -15.86 -16.09
C GLU A 144 -5.47 -16.77 -14.96
N ALA A 145 -4.56 -17.33 -14.17
CA ALA A 145 -4.89 -18.13 -12.99
C ALA A 145 -5.71 -17.31 -11.98
N PHE A 146 -5.35 -16.04 -11.79
CA PHE A 146 -6.11 -15.11 -10.93
C PHE A 146 -7.54 -14.88 -11.45
N ASN A 147 -7.71 -14.65 -12.75
CA ASN A 147 -9.03 -14.47 -13.37
C ASN A 147 -9.87 -15.74 -13.26
N GLN A 148 -9.27 -16.92 -13.40
CA GLN A 148 -9.94 -18.21 -13.24
C GLN A 148 -10.52 -18.37 -11.83
N ILE A 149 -9.76 -18.05 -10.78
CA ILE A 149 -10.26 -18.07 -9.40
C ILE A 149 -11.45 -17.12 -9.21
N ASN A 150 -11.39 -15.91 -9.79
CA ASN A 150 -12.50 -14.96 -9.74
C ASN A 150 -13.75 -15.49 -10.47
N ARG A 151 -13.59 -16.32 -11.52
CA ARG A 151 -14.72 -17.01 -12.19
C ARG A 151 -15.34 -18.04 -11.25
N TYR A 152 -14.55 -18.87 -10.56
CA TYR A 152 -15.07 -19.85 -9.60
C TYR A 152 -15.87 -19.23 -8.46
N GLN A 153 -15.35 -18.13 -7.89
CA GLN A 153 -16.06 -17.39 -6.83
C GLN A 153 -17.45 -16.91 -7.27
N LYS A 154 -17.60 -16.52 -8.54
CA LYS A 154 -18.87 -16.05 -9.09
C LYS A 154 -19.82 -17.18 -9.47
N HIS A 155 -19.31 -18.30 -9.97
CA HIS A 155 -20.12 -19.28 -10.67
C HIS A 155 -20.34 -20.59 -9.89
N SER A 156 -19.42 -21.00 -9.02
CA SER A 156 -19.42 -22.37 -8.49
C SER A 156 -19.09 -22.49 -6.99
N PHE A 157 -18.34 -21.58 -6.36
CA PHE A 157 -18.01 -21.71 -4.93
C PHE A 157 -19.21 -21.65 -3.98
N GLY A 158 -20.29 -20.98 -4.41
CA GLY A 158 -21.55 -20.92 -3.68
C GLY A 158 -22.54 -22.05 -4.01
N ALA A 159 -22.18 -22.97 -4.91
CA ALA A 159 -23.04 -24.09 -5.27
C ALA A 159 -23.20 -25.08 -4.10
N GLY A 160 -24.30 -25.84 -4.12
CA GLY A 160 -24.57 -26.87 -3.12
C GLY A 160 -24.68 -26.33 -1.69
N LYS A 161 -23.92 -26.93 -0.76
CA LYS A 161 -23.74 -26.49 0.64
C LYS A 161 -22.67 -25.38 0.76
N GLY A 162 -22.12 -24.87 -0.34
CA GLY A 162 -21.22 -23.71 -0.35
C GLY A 162 -19.98 -23.87 0.53
N LEU A 163 -19.39 -25.07 0.55
CA LEU A 163 -18.19 -25.37 1.35
C LEU A 163 -16.96 -24.62 0.86
N PHE A 164 -16.83 -24.36 -0.45
CA PHE A 164 -15.71 -23.58 -1.01
C PHE A 164 -15.72 -22.10 -0.60
N HIS A 165 -16.83 -21.59 -0.04
CA HIS A 165 -16.80 -20.29 0.63
C HIS A 165 -15.95 -20.27 1.92
N PHE A 166 -15.48 -21.43 2.42
CA PHE A 166 -14.50 -21.51 3.52
C PHE A 166 -13.06 -21.32 3.07
N VAL A 167 -12.77 -21.28 1.77
CA VAL A 167 -11.40 -21.03 1.29
C VAL A 167 -10.90 -19.71 1.86
N GLN A 168 -9.77 -19.74 2.55
CA GLN A 168 -9.16 -18.59 3.21
C GLN A 168 -8.04 -17.99 2.36
N LEU A 169 -7.29 -18.85 1.66
CA LEU A 169 -6.16 -18.50 0.82
C LEU A 169 -6.30 -19.10 -0.57
N PHE A 170 -5.90 -18.31 -1.56
CA PHE A 170 -5.70 -18.73 -2.92
C PHE A 170 -4.21 -18.77 -3.21
N VAL A 171 -3.77 -19.78 -3.96
CA VAL A 171 -2.43 -19.87 -4.52
C VAL A 171 -2.58 -20.00 -6.03
N ILE A 172 -1.82 -19.20 -6.77
CA ILE A 172 -1.74 -19.28 -8.23
C ILE A 172 -0.31 -19.59 -8.59
N SER A 173 -0.09 -20.47 -9.58
CA SER A 173 1.26 -20.77 -10.05
C SER A 173 1.28 -21.17 -11.53
N ASN A 174 2.36 -20.80 -12.21
CA ASN A 174 2.72 -21.37 -13.52
C ASN A 174 3.95 -22.30 -13.44
N GLY A 175 4.28 -22.75 -12.23
CA GLY A 175 5.45 -23.59 -11.92
C GLY A 175 6.71 -22.79 -11.61
N VAL A 176 6.97 -21.72 -12.36
CA VAL A 176 8.16 -20.87 -12.15
C VAL A 176 7.86 -19.75 -11.15
N ASN A 177 6.69 -19.11 -11.28
CA ASN A 177 6.22 -18.06 -10.40
C ASN A 177 5.00 -18.54 -9.63
N THR A 178 4.97 -18.20 -8.34
CA THR A 178 3.88 -18.54 -7.43
C THR A 178 3.52 -17.32 -6.62
N LYS A 179 2.22 -17.02 -6.54
CA LYS A 179 1.67 -15.96 -5.71
C LYS A 179 0.54 -16.49 -4.85
N TYR A 180 0.33 -15.88 -3.69
CA TYR A 180 -0.79 -16.16 -2.80
C TYR A 180 -1.58 -14.89 -2.48
N PHE A 181 -2.86 -15.05 -2.14
CA PHE A 181 -3.74 -13.96 -1.73
C PHE A 181 -4.90 -14.48 -0.89
N SER A 182 -5.54 -13.60 -0.12
CA SER A 182 -6.69 -13.98 0.70
C SER A 182 -8.01 -13.88 -0.05
N ASN A 183 -8.98 -14.68 0.38
CA ASN A 183 -10.32 -14.65 -0.18
C ASN A 183 -11.09 -13.39 0.25
N PHE A 184 -11.35 -12.48 -0.68
CA PHE A 184 -12.09 -11.25 -0.41
C PHE A 184 -13.62 -11.43 -0.52
N GLY A 185 -14.12 -12.64 -0.72
CA GLY A 185 -15.55 -12.90 -0.88
C GLY A 185 -16.14 -12.18 -2.09
N SER A 186 -17.22 -11.43 -1.89
CA SER A 186 -17.91 -10.69 -2.95
C SER A 186 -17.22 -9.37 -3.36
N HIS A 187 -16.17 -8.95 -2.65
CA HIS A 187 -15.45 -7.73 -2.99
C HIS A 187 -14.59 -7.92 -4.25
N LYS A 188 -14.45 -6.84 -5.04
CA LYS A 188 -13.58 -6.82 -6.20
C LYS A 188 -12.13 -7.10 -5.77
N GLN A 189 -11.52 -8.12 -6.37
CA GLN A 189 -10.11 -8.44 -6.19
C GLN A 189 -9.31 -7.91 -7.37
N GLU A 190 -8.10 -7.42 -7.08
CA GLU A 190 -7.17 -6.93 -8.09
C GLU A 190 -5.88 -7.76 -8.04
N PHE A 191 -5.28 -8.00 -9.21
CA PHE A 191 -4.06 -8.81 -9.30
C PHE A 191 -2.89 -8.22 -8.50
N LEU A 192 -2.85 -6.90 -8.33
CA LEU A 192 -1.87 -6.19 -7.48
C LEU A 192 -1.98 -6.56 -5.99
N GLN A 193 -3.04 -7.25 -5.58
CA GLN A 193 -3.27 -7.72 -4.21
C GLN A 193 -2.81 -9.17 -4.02
N THR A 194 -1.94 -9.66 -4.92
CA THR A 194 -1.31 -10.99 -4.85
C THR A 194 0.16 -10.86 -4.50
N PHE A 195 0.66 -11.74 -3.63
CA PHE A 195 1.98 -11.62 -3.04
C PHE A 195 2.85 -12.82 -3.36
N HIS A 196 4.13 -12.56 -3.62
CA HIS A 196 5.17 -13.60 -3.62
C HIS A 196 5.49 -14.02 -2.19
N TRP A 197 5.97 -15.26 -2.02
CA TRP A 197 6.55 -15.72 -0.75
C TRP A 197 8.07 -15.54 -0.77
N THR A 198 8.64 -15.19 0.37
CA THR A 198 10.09 -15.01 0.54
C THR A 198 10.56 -15.70 1.81
N ASP A 199 11.87 -15.90 1.94
CA ASP A 199 12.48 -16.21 3.24
C ASP A 199 12.57 -14.97 4.16
N GLU A 200 13.16 -15.15 5.35
CA GLU A 200 13.36 -14.09 6.36
C GLU A 200 14.35 -13.00 5.90
N GLN A 201 15.19 -13.30 4.90
CA GLN A 201 16.12 -12.34 4.29
C GLN A 201 15.49 -11.64 3.06
N ASN A 202 14.19 -11.84 2.84
CA ASN A 202 13.43 -11.35 1.70
C ASN A 202 13.88 -11.95 0.35
N ASN A 203 14.52 -13.11 0.31
CA ASN A 203 14.83 -13.78 -0.96
C ASN A 203 13.57 -14.48 -1.53
N PRO A 204 13.22 -14.28 -2.81
CA PRO A 204 12.02 -14.89 -3.39
C PRO A 204 12.06 -16.43 -3.44
N LEU A 205 10.97 -17.06 -3.00
CA LEU A 205 10.73 -18.51 -3.08
C LEU A 205 9.60 -18.80 -4.08
N ASN A 206 9.80 -18.38 -5.33
CA ASN A 206 8.73 -18.31 -6.34
C ASN A 206 8.40 -19.65 -7.02
N ASN A 207 9.35 -20.57 -7.09
CA ASN A 207 9.12 -21.86 -7.72
C ASN A 207 8.21 -22.71 -6.83
N ILE A 208 7.11 -23.23 -7.40
CA ILE A 208 6.13 -23.97 -6.60
C ILE A 208 6.73 -25.25 -5.99
N LEU A 209 7.55 -25.96 -6.76
CA LEU A 209 8.12 -27.24 -6.34
C LEU A 209 9.42 -27.08 -5.55
N ASN A 210 10.16 -26.00 -5.77
CA ASN A 210 11.47 -25.75 -5.16
C ASN A 210 11.42 -24.46 -4.34
N GLY A 211 10.94 -24.56 -3.09
CA GLY A 211 10.92 -23.46 -2.14
C GLY A 211 9.52 -23.12 -1.63
N PHE A 212 8.57 -22.76 -2.51
CA PHE A 212 7.24 -22.30 -2.06
C PHE A 212 6.50 -23.36 -1.27
N THR A 213 6.39 -24.58 -1.80
CA THR A 213 5.61 -25.66 -1.17
C THR A 213 6.22 -26.07 0.17
N ASP A 214 7.54 -26.25 0.24
CA ASP A 214 8.24 -26.68 1.47
C ASP A 214 8.23 -25.60 2.57
N SER A 215 8.14 -24.32 2.20
CA SER A 215 8.15 -23.20 3.15
C SER A 215 6.74 -22.75 3.55
N PHE A 216 5.88 -22.47 2.56
CA PHE A 216 4.58 -21.84 2.77
C PHE A 216 3.44 -22.85 2.94
N LEU A 217 3.49 -23.97 2.20
CA LEU A 217 2.46 -25.02 2.25
C LEU A 217 2.80 -26.13 3.24
N GLU A 218 3.73 -25.93 4.16
CA GLU A 218 3.94 -26.86 5.27
C GLU A 218 2.69 -26.89 6.18
N PRO A 219 2.21 -28.07 6.61
CA PRO A 219 0.95 -28.21 7.36
C PRO A 219 0.78 -27.24 8.55
N CYS A 220 1.76 -27.19 9.45
CA CYS A 220 1.69 -26.29 10.60
C CYS A 220 1.74 -24.83 10.18
N HIS A 221 2.57 -24.49 9.19
CA HIS A 221 2.71 -23.14 8.66
C HIS A 221 1.41 -22.64 8.02
N ILE A 222 0.73 -23.44 7.19
CA ILE A 222 -0.51 -23.00 6.53
C ILE A 222 -1.62 -22.75 7.55
N SER A 223 -1.76 -23.61 8.56
CA SER A 223 -2.69 -23.41 9.67
C SER A 223 -2.32 -22.17 10.49
N LYS A 224 -1.02 -21.91 10.68
CA LYS A 224 -0.53 -20.69 11.33
C LYS A 224 -0.89 -19.45 10.51
N MET A 225 -0.73 -19.49 9.20
CA MET A 225 -1.12 -18.40 8.31
C MET A 225 -2.61 -18.13 8.40
N ILE A 226 -3.45 -19.16 8.28
CA ILE A 226 -4.90 -19.05 8.34
C ILE A 226 -5.37 -18.55 9.71
N CYS A 227 -4.98 -19.21 10.80
CA CYS A 227 -5.49 -18.93 12.14
C CYS A 227 -4.91 -17.64 12.73
N LYS A 228 -3.62 -17.38 12.48
CA LYS A 228 -2.88 -16.32 13.16
C LYS A 228 -2.48 -15.17 12.26
N TYR A 229 -2.33 -15.32 10.94
CA TYR A 229 -1.79 -14.25 10.08
C TYR A 229 -2.72 -13.78 8.96
N ILE A 230 -3.99 -14.14 9.05
CA ILE A 230 -5.07 -13.44 8.36
C ILE A 230 -5.73 -12.48 9.36
N VAL A 231 -5.85 -11.22 8.97
CA VAL A 231 -6.58 -10.19 9.69
C VAL A 231 -7.99 -10.13 9.11
N LEU A 232 -9.00 -10.24 9.98
CA LEU A 232 -10.40 -10.07 9.61
C LEU A 232 -10.74 -8.59 9.74
N ASN A 233 -10.88 -7.89 8.62
CA ASN A 233 -11.28 -6.50 8.61
C ASN A 233 -12.81 -6.42 8.77
N GLU A 234 -13.27 -6.05 9.96
CA GLU A 234 -14.66 -5.93 10.38
C GLU A 234 -15.44 -4.81 9.68
N THR A 235 -14.77 -3.73 9.27
CA THR A 235 -15.44 -2.62 8.57
C THR A 235 -15.66 -2.94 7.11
N ASP A 236 -14.60 -3.38 6.44
CA ASP A 236 -14.64 -3.71 5.01
C ASP A 236 -15.18 -5.12 4.76
N LYS A 237 -15.40 -5.92 5.82
CA LYS A 237 -15.85 -7.32 5.78
C LYS A 237 -15.02 -8.19 4.83
N ARG A 238 -13.69 -8.04 4.89
CA ARG A 238 -12.73 -8.78 4.04
C ARG A 238 -11.58 -9.38 4.84
N LEU A 239 -10.96 -10.42 4.26
CA LEU A 239 -9.78 -11.09 4.81
C LEU A 239 -8.51 -10.43 4.26
N MET A 240 -7.55 -10.12 5.13
CA MET A 240 -6.25 -9.56 4.76
C MET A 240 -5.12 -10.46 5.26
N VAL A 241 -4.49 -11.20 4.36
CA VAL A 241 -3.30 -12.00 4.71
C VAL A 241 -2.06 -11.11 4.84
N LEU A 242 -1.22 -11.37 5.85
CA LEU A 242 0.07 -10.70 5.98
C LEU A 242 1.04 -11.13 4.87
N ARG A 243 1.89 -10.19 4.45
CA ARG A 243 3.03 -10.41 3.55
C ARG A 243 4.18 -11.09 4.30
N PRO A 244 5.16 -11.73 3.60
CA PRO A 244 6.21 -12.51 4.26
C PRO A 244 7.03 -11.68 5.26
N TYR A 245 7.50 -10.49 4.87
CA TYR A 245 8.26 -9.60 5.75
C TYR A 245 7.46 -9.15 6.98
N GLN A 246 6.13 -9.05 6.87
CA GLN A 246 5.26 -8.74 8.00
C GLN A 246 5.14 -9.95 8.93
N TYR A 247 4.98 -11.16 8.38
CA TYR A 247 5.01 -12.41 9.13
C TYR A 247 6.30 -12.55 9.93
N TYR A 248 7.47 -12.41 9.29
CA TYR A 248 8.76 -12.55 9.95
C TYR A 248 9.02 -11.47 11.00
N ALA A 249 8.59 -10.23 10.76
CA ALA A 249 8.66 -9.18 11.77
C ALA A 249 7.82 -9.50 13.03
N VAL A 250 6.59 -9.99 12.85
CA VAL A 250 5.73 -10.37 13.98
C VAL A 250 6.29 -11.58 14.72
N GLU A 251 6.76 -12.61 13.99
CA GLU A 251 7.42 -13.77 14.58
C GLU A 251 8.70 -13.40 15.34
N GLY A 252 9.51 -12.48 14.81
CA GLY A 252 10.71 -11.96 15.47
C GLY A 252 10.39 -11.29 16.81
N ILE A 253 9.34 -10.47 16.87
CA ILE A 253 8.86 -9.87 18.12
C ILE A 253 8.37 -10.94 19.09
N ILE A 254 7.51 -11.87 18.64
CA ILE A 254 6.95 -12.93 19.49
C ILE A 254 8.07 -13.82 20.06
N LYS A 255 9.04 -14.19 19.22
CA LYS A 255 10.22 -14.96 19.63
C LYS A 255 10.98 -14.21 20.72
N LYS A 256 11.28 -12.93 20.50
CA LYS A 256 12.00 -12.10 21.47
C LYS A 256 11.27 -11.97 22.82
N VAL A 257 9.94 -11.89 22.79
CA VAL A 257 9.11 -11.87 24.02
C VAL A 257 9.13 -13.22 24.73
N LYS A 258 8.98 -14.33 24.00
CA LYS A 258 8.96 -15.69 24.57
C LYS A 258 10.30 -16.13 25.15
N GLU A 259 11.41 -15.78 24.50
CA GLU A 259 12.76 -16.02 25.02
C GLU A 259 13.05 -15.26 26.33
N ASN A 260 12.22 -14.26 26.64
CA ASN A 260 12.36 -13.39 27.80
C ASN A 260 11.09 -13.39 28.65
N GLU A 261 10.54 -14.56 28.96
CA GLU A 261 9.32 -14.71 29.76
C GLU A 261 9.44 -13.96 31.11
N ILE A 262 10.61 -14.05 31.75
CA ILE A 262 10.97 -13.33 32.97
C ILE A 262 11.99 -12.21 32.66
N LEU A 263 11.64 -10.96 32.96
CA LEU A 263 12.52 -9.82 32.67
C LEU A 263 13.55 -9.50 33.75
N ASN A 264 13.22 -9.68 35.04
CA ASN A 264 14.08 -9.28 36.17
C ASN A 264 14.56 -7.82 36.07
N GLY A 265 13.68 -6.91 35.67
CA GLY A 265 14.00 -5.49 35.43
C GLY A 265 14.08 -5.14 33.95
N TYR A 266 14.16 -3.84 33.66
CA TYR A 266 14.33 -3.34 32.31
C TYR A 266 15.71 -3.69 31.75
N ASN A 267 15.78 -4.22 30.53
CA ASN A 267 17.03 -4.49 29.84
C ASN A 267 16.82 -4.31 28.32
N ILE A 268 17.62 -3.41 27.73
CA ILE A 268 17.55 -3.09 26.30
C ILE A 268 17.87 -4.27 25.38
N GLU A 269 18.70 -5.22 25.80
CA GLU A 269 19.00 -6.42 25.01
C GLU A 269 17.79 -7.34 24.85
N LYS A 270 16.75 -7.14 25.67
CA LYS A 270 15.46 -7.86 25.59
C LYS A 270 14.46 -7.16 24.66
N ASN A 271 14.77 -5.95 24.19
CA ASN A 271 13.96 -5.17 23.26
C ASN A 271 14.31 -5.51 21.80
N GLY A 272 13.67 -4.84 20.85
CA GLY A 272 14.13 -4.84 19.46
C GLY A 272 13.41 -3.80 18.61
N TYR A 273 13.83 -3.63 17.36
CA TYR A 273 13.09 -2.80 16.41
C TYR A 273 12.93 -3.48 15.05
N ILE A 274 11.91 -3.06 14.32
CA ILE A 274 11.58 -3.47 12.96
C ILE A 274 11.86 -2.32 12.02
N TRP A 275 12.73 -2.57 11.05
CA TRP A 275 13.03 -1.60 10.00
C TRP A 275 12.26 -1.95 8.74
N HIS A 276 11.10 -1.34 8.55
CA HIS A 276 10.23 -1.58 7.41
C HIS A 276 9.95 -0.27 6.69
N THR A 277 10.25 -0.19 5.40
CA THR A 277 10.13 1.05 4.60
C THR A 277 8.73 1.66 4.66
N THR A 278 8.62 2.94 4.36
CA THR A 278 7.39 3.70 4.54
C THR A 278 6.25 3.19 3.67
N GLY A 279 5.14 2.79 4.33
CA GLY A 279 3.96 2.17 3.72
C GLY A 279 4.11 0.76 3.18
N SER A 280 5.11 0.04 3.67
CA SER A 280 5.11 -1.43 3.68
C SER A 280 4.01 -2.06 4.55
N GLY A 281 3.20 -1.27 5.26
CA GLY A 281 2.13 -1.77 6.14
C GLY A 281 2.54 -1.96 7.60
N LYS A 282 3.47 -1.14 8.12
CA LYS A 282 3.94 -1.17 9.53
C LYS A 282 2.80 -1.21 10.55
N THR A 283 1.79 -0.36 10.38
CA THR A 283 0.62 -0.26 11.28
C THR A 283 -0.19 -1.56 11.33
N LEU A 284 -0.37 -2.25 10.21
CA LEU A 284 -1.01 -3.57 10.17
C LEU A 284 -0.15 -4.62 10.90
N THR A 285 1.17 -4.59 10.65
CA THR A 285 2.14 -5.50 11.27
C THR A 285 2.17 -5.35 12.79
N SER A 286 2.25 -4.11 13.28
CA SER A 286 2.33 -3.77 14.69
C SER A 286 1.00 -4.04 15.43
N PHE A 287 -0.14 -3.76 14.78
CA PHE A 287 -1.45 -4.19 15.26
C PHE A 287 -1.49 -5.71 15.47
N LYS A 288 -1.03 -6.46 14.46
CA LYS A 288 -1.10 -7.91 14.51
C LYS A 288 -0.20 -8.50 15.58
N ALA A 289 1.01 -7.97 15.74
CA ALA A 289 1.89 -8.29 16.86
C ALA A 289 1.17 -8.03 18.19
N SER A 290 0.53 -6.86 18.35
CA SER A 290 -0.20 -6.49 19.57
C SER A 290 -1.34 -7.47 19.90
N GLN A 291 -2.10 -7.89 18.88
CA GLN A 291 -3.18 -8.84 19.02
C GLN A 291 -2.69 -10.23 19.46
N ILE A 292 -1.53 -10.68 18.97
CA ILE A 292 -0.98 -11.99 19.34
C ILE A 292 -0.38 -11.93 20.74
N LEU A 293 0.38 -10.88 21.06
CA LEU A 293 1.00 -10.69 22.37
C LEU A 293 -0.03 -10.55 23.49
N SER A 294 -1.16 -9.87 23.27
CA SER A 294 -2.20 -9.70 24.29
C SER A 294 -2.88 -11.01 24.71
N LYS A 295 -2.75 -12.06 23.89
CA LYS A 295 -3.24 -13.41 24.20
C LYS A 295 -2.25 -14.24 25.04
N ILE A 296 -1.02 -13.76 25.24
CA ILE A 296 -0.03 -14.44 26.09
C ILE A 296 -0.40 -14.16 27.56
N PRO A 297 -0.74 -15.18 28.38
CA PRO A 297 -1.24 -14.97 29.73
C PRO A 297 -0.31 -14.14 30.63
N ALA A 298 1.01 -14.32 30.47
CA ALA A 298 2.03 -13.61 31.24
C ALA A 298 2.08 -12.10 30.97
N ILE A 299 1.55 -11.61 29.84
CA ILE A 299 1.59 -10.20 29.48
C ILE A 299 0.32 -9.52 29.98
N LYS A 300 0.44 -8.61 30.94
CA LYS A 300 -0.69 -7.88 31.53
C LYS A 300 -1.36 -6.98 30.49
N LYS A 301 -0.56 -6.12 29.84
CA LYS A 301 -1.00 -5.12 28.86
C LYS A 301 -0.04 -5.06 27.67
N VAL A 302 -0.59 -4.82 26.49
CA VAL A 302 0.15 -4.36 25.32
C VAL A 302 -0.26 -2.92 25.04
N VAL A 303 0.72 -2.02 24.99
CA VAL A 303 0.51 -0.59 24.78
C VAL A 303 1.07 -0.22 23.41
N PHE A 304 0.19 0.10 22.48
CA PHE A 304 0.56 0.65 21.19
C PHE A 304 0.65 2.17 21.31
N VAL A 305 1.85 2.68 21.10
CA VAL A 305 2.18 4.10 21.25
C VAL A 305 2.43 4.68 19.88
N VAL A 306 1.58 5.63 19.50
CA VAL A 306 1.79 6.44 18.30
C VAL A 306 2.36 7.79 18.69
N ASP A 307 3.14 8.38 17.79
CA ASP A 307 3.74 9.68 18.06
C ASP A 307 2.73 10.85 17.96
N ARG A 308 1.60 10.68 17.24
CA ARG A 308 0.72 11.81 16.84
C ARG A 308 -0.77 11.59 17.10
N LYS A 309 -1.53 12.70 17.20
CA LYS A 309 -3.02 12.70 17.20
C LYS A 309 -3.66 12.48 15.83
N ASP A 310 -3.05 12.94 14.73
CA ASP A 310 -3.57 12.63 13.39
C ASP A 310 -3.41 11.14 13.06
N LEU A 311 -2.27 10.58 13.48
CA LEU A 311 -2.05 9.15 13.46
C LEU A 311 -3.00 8.47 14.44
N ASP A 312 -3.36 9.06 15.58
CA ASP A 312 -4.37 8.54 16.51
C ASP A 312 -5.72 8.34 15.78
N TYR A 313 -6.25 9.31 15.02
CA TYR A 313 -7.53 9.12 14.31
C TYR A 313 -7.46 8.06 13.19
N GLN A 314 -6.42 8.09 12.35
CA GLN A 314 -6.25 7.11 11.28
C GLN A 314 -5.94 5.71 11.83
N THR A 315 -5.07 5.61 12.84
CA THR A 315 -4.72 4.36 13.55
C THR A 315 -5.93 3.83 14.31
N ASN A 316 -6.71 4.68 14.98
CA ASN A 316 -7.92 4.23 15.68
C ASN A 316 -8.95 3.70 14.70
N GLN A 317 -9.17 4.39 13.58
CA GLN A 317 -10.01 3.84 12.51
C GLN A 317 -9.45 2.52 11.99
N GLU A 318 -8.15 2.42 11.73
CA GLU A 318 -7.54 1.16 11.27
C GLU A 318 -7.68 0.05 12.31
N TYR A 319 -7.47 0.33 13.59
CA TYR A 319 -7.60 -0.63 14.69
C TYR A 319 -9.05 -1.05 14.90
N ASP A 320 -10.00 -0.12 14.84
CA ASP A 320 -11.45 -0.39 14.88
C ASP A 320 -11.90 -1.22 13.68
N LYS A 321 -11.30 -0.98 12.49
CA LYS A 321 -11.51 -1.82 11.30
C LYS A 321 -11.07 -3.25 11.54
N PHE A 322 -10.04 -3.50 12.35
CA PHE A 322 -9.54 -4.85 12.58
C PHE A 322 -10.20 -5.56 13.76
N SER A 323 -10.65 -4.82 14.79
CA SER A 323 -11.43 -5.41 15.88
C SER A 323 -12.14 -4.35 16.72
N LYS A 324 -13.40 -4.07 16.35
CA LYS A 324 -14.30 -3.12 17.01
C LYS A 324 -14.39 -3.37 18.52
N GLY A 325 -13.99 -2.39 19.33
CA GLY A 325 -14.09 -2.43 20.79
C GLY A 325 -13.03 -3.29 21.51
N SER A 326 -12.15 -3.99 20.80
CA SER A 326 -11.01 -4.70 21.41
C SER A 326 -9.85 -3.77 21.77
N VAL A 327 -9.86 -2.57 21.18
CA VAL A 327 -8.85 -1.54 21.32
C VAL A 327 -9.49 -0.37 22.03
N SER A 328 -8.92 -0.02 23.19
CA SER A 328 -9.38 1.09 23.99
C SER A 328 -8.50 2.31 23.70
N SER A 329 -8.86 3.11 22.70
CA SER A 329 -8.13 4.34 22.36
C SER A 329 -8.34 5.42 23.42
N ALA A 330 -7.28 5.88 24.08
CA ALA A 330 -7.40 6.87 25.13
C ALA A 330 -7.76 8.26 24.58
N THR A 331 -8.90 8.82 24.98
CA THR A 331 -9.33 10.15 24.51
C THR A 331 -8.51 11.27 25.15
N ASN A 332 -8.21 11.14 26.44
CA ASN A 332 -7.38 12.04 27.22
C ASN A 332 -6.55 11.26 28.27
N THR A 333 -5.72 11.96 29.04
CA THR A 333 -4.82 11.34 30.02
C THR A 333 -5.57 10.62 31.15
N ASP A 334 -6.70 11.15 31.64
CA ASP A 334 -7.46 10.49 32.71
C ASP A 334 -8.14 9.20 32.20
N ASP A 335 -8.62 9.20 30.96
CA ASP A 335 -9.14 8.00 30.30
C ASP A 335 -8.03 6.94 30.08
N LEU A 336 -6.82 7.37 29.71
CA LEU A 336 -5.66 6.48 29.61
C LEU A 336 -5.35 5.80 30.95
N ILE A 337 -5.31 6.58 32.03
CA ILE A 337 -5.06 6.07 33.39
C ILE A 337 -6.13 5.05 33.80
N ARG A 338 -7.40 5.34 33.50
CA ARG A 338 -8.52 4.41 33.75
C ARG A 338 -8.32 3.08 33.01
N LYS A 339 -7.92 3.13 31.73
CA LYS A 339 -7.69 1.94 30.88
C LYS A 339 -6.50 1.11 31.31
N PHE A 340 -5.44 1.75 31.81
CA PHE A 340 -4.32 1.05 32.42
C PHE A 340 -4.76 0.25 33.65
N ASN A 341 -5.62 0.83 34.48
CA ASN A 341 -6.14 0.21 35.70
C ASN A 341 -7.27 -0.83 35.45
N ASP A 342 -7.94 -0.82 34.31
CA ASP A 342 -9.03 -1.75 33.99
C ASP A 342 -8.48 -3.15 33.62
N PRO A 343 -8.77 -4.23 34.37
CA PRO A 343 -8.25 -5.57 34.06
C PRO A 343 -8.78 -6.16 32.75
N ASN A 344 -9.91 -5.70 32.22
CA ASN A 344 -10.52 -6.22 30.98
C ASN A 344 -9.85 -5.66 29.73
N VAL A 345 -9.17 -4.52 29.84
CA VAL A 345 -8.48 -3.88 28.70
C VAL A 345 -7.10 -4.49 28.54
N ARG A 346 -6.86 -5.32 27.51
CA ARG A 346 -5.52 -5.91 27.28
C ARG A 346 -4.66 -5.12 26.28
N ILE A 347 -5.29 -4.42 25.35
CA ILE A 347 -4.62 -3.61 24.32
C ILE A 347 -5.03 -2.14 24.53
N ILE A 348 -4.04 -1.27 24.65
CA ILE A 348 -4.22 0.18 24.81
C ILE A 348 -3.58 0.88 23.62
N VAL A 349 -4.30 1.78 22.96
CA VAL A 349 -3.75 2.69 21.95
C VAL A 349 -3.71 4.08 22.55
N THR A 350 -2.56 4.73 22.47
CA THR A 350 -2.36 6.07 23.00
C THR A 350 -1.28 6.82 22.24
N THR A 351 -1.27 8.14 22.37
CA THR A 351 -0.13 8.94 21.93
C THR A 351 0.99 8.93 22.96
N ILE A 352 2.21 9.20 22.51
CA ILE A 352 3.41 9.34 23.35
C ILE A 352 3.24 10.46 24.39
N GLN A 353 2.59 11.57 24.02
CA GLN A 353 2.36 12.72 24.92
C GLN A 353 1.36 12.36 26.04
N LYS A 354 0.25 11.68 25.71
CA LYS A 354 -0.74 11.22 26.70
C LYS A 354 -0.08 10.23 27.67
N LEU A 355 0.77 9.34 27.17
CA LEU A 355 1.52 8.40 28.00
C LEU A 355 2.51 9.12 28.93
N ASN A 356 3.30 10.07 28.41
CA ASN A 356 4.24 10.85 29.21
C ASN A 356 3.52 11.62 30.33
N ASN A 357 2.38 12.23 30.02
CA ASN A 357 1.54 12.94 31.00
C ASN A 357 0.93 12.01 32.07
N ALA A 358 0.63 10.75 31.70
CA ALA A 358 0.12 9.77 32.66
C ALA A 358 1.19 9.32 33.67
N ILE A 359 2.46 9.29 33.25
CA ILE A 359 3.60 8.89 34.10
C ILE A 359 4.37 10.09 34.69
N SER A 360 3.77 11.28 34.69
CA SER A 360 4.40 12.51 35.18
C SER A 360 3.57 13.24 36.25
N GLY A 361 4.24 14.02 37.08
CA GLY A 361 3.63 14.93 38.06
C GLY A 361 2.59 14.26 38.97
N ARG A 362 1.44 14.90 39.14
CA ARG A 362 0.36 14.43 40.03
C ARG A 362 -0.29 13.10 39.63
N ASN A 363 -0.05 12.60 38.41
CA ASN A 363 -0.65 11.36 37.91
C ASN A 363 0.13 10.10 38.29
N LEU A 364 1.41 10.24 38.69
CA LEU A 364 2.30 9.14 39.11
C LEU A 364 1.66 8.20 40.14
N SER A 365 0.92 8.76 41.10
CA SER A 365 0.25 8.00 42.16
C SER A 365 -0.90 7.13 41.64
N LYS A 366 -1.61 7.58 40.59
CA LYS A 366 -2.75 6.86 39.98
C LYS A 366 -2.32 5.66 39.13
N MET A 367 -1.05 5.63 38.72
CA MET A 367 -0.46 4.59 37.85
C MET A 367 0.35 3.54 38.63
N LYS A 368 0.48 3.70 39.96
CA LYS A 368 1.37 2.90 40.82
C LYS A 368 1.05 1.39 40.81
N SER A 369 -0.21 1.03 40.68
CA SER A 369 -0.71 -0.36 40.64
C SER A 369 -0.13 -1.17 39.48
N ILE A 370 0.17 -0.54 38.34
CA ILE A 370 0.62 -1.22 37.13
C ILE A 370 2.13 -1.11 36.90
N GLN A 371 2.85 -0.42 37.78
CA GLN A 371 4.26 -0.08 37.60
C GLN A 371 5.16 -1.32 37.40
N GLN A 372 4.84 -2.41 38.10
CA GLN A 372 5.62 -3.67 38.11
C GLN A 372 4.99 -4.77 37.25
N GLU A 373 3.86 -4.48 36.61
CA GLU A 373 3.15 -5.44 35.77
C GLU A 373 3.93 -5.72 34.48
N ARG A 374 3.84 -6.96 33.99
CA ARG A 374 4.51 -7.35 32.75
C ARG A 374 3.83 -6.71 31.55
N MET A 375 4.50 -5.79 30.88
CA MET A 375 3.92 -5.07 29.73
C MET A 375 4.83 -5.08 28.50
N VAL A 376 4.22 -4.91 27.34
CA VAL A 376 4.93 -4.71 26.08
C VAL A 376 4.46 -3.41 25.45
N PHE A 377 5.41 -2.53 25.12
CA PHE A 377 5.16 -1.31 24.38
C PHE A 377 5.59 -1.50 22.93
N ILE A 378 4.73 -1.13 22.01
CA ILE A 378 5.02 -1.14 20.57
C ILE A 378 4.85 0.29 20.08
N PHE A 379 5.92 0.87 19.55
CA PHE A 379 5.96 2.22 19.04
C PHE A 379 5.95 2.20 17.51
N ASP A 380 5.15 3.07 16.89
CA ASP A 380 5.17 3.28 15.44
C ASP A 380 5.88 4.61 15.10
N GLU A 381 6.65 4.61 14.01
CA GLU A 381 7.47 5.73 13.53
C GLU A 381 8.47 6.31 14.55
N CYS A 382 9.34 5.45 15.09
CA CYS A 382 10.21 5.75 16.25
C CYS A 382 11.48 6.58 15.97
N HIS A 383 11.45 7.53 15.03
CA HIS A 383 12.64 8.19 14.46
C HIS A 383 12.82 9.67 14.88
N ARG A 384 12.44 10.07 16.11
CA ARG A 384 12.36 11.51 16.46
C ARG A 384 13.07 11.95 17.73
N SER A 385 13.49 13.21 17.73
CA SER A 385 14.08 13.95 18.86
C SER A 385 13.25 13.89 20.15
N GLN A 386 11.92 14.06 20.09
CA GLN A 386 11.02 13.97 21.26
C GLN A 386 10.98 12.57 21.93
N PHE A 387 11.41 11.54 21.19
CA PHE A 387 11.42 10.18 21.69
C PHE A 387 12.45 9.99 22.82
N GLY A 388 13.57 10.73 22.79
CA GLY A 388 14.68 10.53 23.72
C GLY A 388 14.29 10.69 25.18
N ASP A 389 13.60 11.78 25.54
CA ASP A 389 13.25 12.07 26.94
C ASP A 389 12.00 11.31 27.39
N THR A 390 11.00 11.16 26.53
CA THR A 390 9.83 10.36 26.86
C THR A 390 10.19 8.89 27.06
N HIS A 391 11.10 8.35 26.24
CA HIS A 391 11.63 7.00 26.42
C HIS A 391 12.32 6.84 27.78
N LYS A 392 13.16 7.81 28.19
CA LYS A 392 13.78 7.78 29.53
C LYS A 392 12.70 7.74 30.63
N ASN A 393 11.66 8.57 30.53
CA ASN A 393 10.58 8.60 31.52
C ASN A 393 9.84 7.26 31.62
N ILE A 394 9.53 6.63 30.47
CA ILE A 394 8.86 5.32 30.42
C ILE A 394 9.72 4.24 31.09
N VAL A 395 11.00 4.18 30.72
CA VAL A 395 11.95 3.18 31.26
C VAL A 395 12.24 3.39 32.75
N ASN A 396 12.27 4.65 33.20
CA ASN A 396 12.47 4.98 34.62
C ASN A 396 11.22 4.65 35.46
N TYR A 397 10.03 4.81 34.88
CA TYR A 397 8.79 4.58 35.61
C TYR A 397 8.43 3.10 35.70
N PHE A 398 8.39 2.37 34.59
CA PHE A 398 7.97 0.98 34.56
C PHE A 398 9.14 0.00 34.66
N THR A 399 9.02 -1.01 35.53
CA THR A 399 10.16 -1.89 35.85
C THR A 399 10.15 -3.23 35.13
N ASN A 400 9.02 -3.63 34.52
CA ASN A 400 8.84 -4.96 33.92
C ASN A 400 8.29 -4.89 32.48
N ILE A 401 9.01 -4.15 31.62
CA ILE A 401 8.57 -3.83 30.26
C ILE A 401 9.54 -4.32 29.19
N GLN A 402 9.01 -4.59 28.01
CA GLN A 402 9.77 -4.65 26.75
C GLN A 402 9.28 -3.58 25.80
N LEU A 403 10.19 -2.98 25.06
CA LEU A 403 9.91 -1.94 24.07
C LEU A 403 10.24 -2.46 22.67
N PHE A 404 9.31 -2.31 21.74
CA PHE A 404 9.55 -2.61 20.33
C PHE A 404 9.24 -1.39 19.47
N GLY A 405 10.16 -1.04 18.57
CA GLY A 405 10.01 0.11 17.68
C GLY A 405 9.77 -0.31 16.23
N PHE A 406 8.87 0.35 15.53
CA PHE A 406 8.72 0.27 14.08
C PHE A 406 9.22 1.58 13.46
N THR A 407 10.04 1.50 12.42
CA THR A 407 10.49 2.69 11.68
C THR A 407 10.81 2.36 10.22
N GLY A 408 10.53 3.30 9.32
CA GLY A 408 11.02 3.24 7.93
C GLY A 408 12.41 3.85 7.75
N THR A 409 12.82 4.69 8.68
CA THR A 409 14.03 5.52 8.60
C THR A 409 14.70 5.50 9.99
N PRO A 410 15.45 4.44 10.33
CA PRO A 410 16.14 4.38 11.60
C PRO A 410 17.18 5.51 11.74
N ILE A 411 17.42 5.93 12.97
CA ILE A 411 18.54 6.80 13.33
C ILE A 411 19.76 5.87 13.49
N LEU A 412 20.65 5.92 12.52
CA LEU A 412 21.94 5.22 12.47
C LEU A 412 23.06 6.17 12.90
N ALA A 413 24.28 5.66 13.02
CA ALA A 413 25.43 6.48 13.41
C ALA A 413 25.67 7.65 12.44
N ASP A 414 25.46 7.40 11.14
CA ASP A 414 25.75 8.34 10.07
C ASP A 414 24.74 9.50 9.98
N ASN A 415 23.50 9.31 10.44
CA ASN A 415 22.43 10.32 10.45
C ASN A 415 21.93 10.69 11.85
N ALA A 416 22.74 10.44 12.88
CA ALA A 416 22.37 10.74 14.26
C ALA A 416 22.39 12.24 14.56
N ASP A 417 23.29 13.03 13.96
CA ASP A 417 23.45 14.48 14.21
C ASP A 417 23.40 14.87 15.71
N GLY A 418 23.98 14.01 16.59
CA GLY A 418 23.98 14.20 18.05
C GLY A 418 22.82 13.55 18.81
N GLU A 419 21.86 12.95 18.11
CA GLU A 419 20.76 12.17 18.68
C GLU A 419 21.15 10.72 19.03
N LYS A 420 20.28 10.06 19.81
CA LYS A 420 20.43 8.64 20.12
C LYS A 420 20.03 7.77 18.94
N THR A 421 20.87 6.80 18.58
CA THR A 421 20.56 5.83 17.51
C THR A 421 19.35 4.97 17.89
N THR A 422 18.58 4.51 16.90
CA THR A 422 17.45 3.60 17.12
C THR A 422 17.88 2.33 17.86
N ALA A 423 19.07 1.82 17.56
CA ALA A 423 19.64 0.67 18.26
C ALA A 423 19.93 0.96 19.75
N SER A 424 20.35 2.18 20.10
CA SER A 424 20.58 2.58 21.50
C SER A 424 19.29 2.79 22.30
N LEU A 425 18.14 2.89 21.64
CA LEU A 425 16.83 3.02 22.27
C LEU A 425 16.13 1.66 22.38
N PHE A 426 16.15 0.87 21.31
CA PHE A 426 15.37 -0.36 21.19
C PHE A 426 16.20 -1.65 21.13
N GLY A 427 17.52 -1.59 21.04
CA GLY A 427 18.36 -2.78 20.88
C GLY A 427 18.44 -3.27 19.43
N LYS A 428 18.44 -4.59 19.24
CA LYS A 428 18.73 -5.21 17.93
C LYS A 428 17.60 -4.99 16.90
N CYS A 429 17.99 -4.80 15.63
CA CYS A 429 17.05 -4.93 14.51
C CYS A 429 16.59 -6.39 14.37
N LEU A 430 15.30 -6.66 14.60
CA LEU A 430 14.75 -8.02 14.55
C LEU A 430 14.42 -8.45 13.12
N HIS A 431 14.04 -7.51 12.25
CA HIS A 431 13.75 -7.76 10.84
C HIS A 431 13.90 -6.46 10.04
N LYS A 432 14.38 -6.57 8.80
CA LYS A 432 14.49 -5.44 7.85
C LYS A 432 13.75 -5.71 6.53
N TYR A 433 13.09 -4.70 6.01
CA TYR A 433 12.43 -4.67 4.70
C TYR A 433 12.57 -3.25 4.15
N VAL A 434 13.57 -3.03 3.32
CA VAL A 434 13.97 -1.69 2.88
C VAL A 434 13.27 -1.29 1.58
N ILE A 435 13.52 -0.07 1.09
CA ILE A 435 12.84 0.43 -0.11
C ILE A 435 13.16 -0.40 -1.37
N THR A 436 14.36 -0.97 -1.47
CA THR A 436 14.78 -1.83 -2.59
C THR A 436 13.96 -3.12 -2.64
N ASP A 437 13.78 -3.76 -1.49
CA ASP A 437 12.92 -4.95 -1.37
C ASP A 437 11.48 -4.60 -1.79
N ALA A 438 10.98 -3.45 -1.34
CA ALA A 438 9.63 -3.00 -1.67
C ALA A 438 9.42 -2.69 -3.16
N ILE A 439 10.43 -2.16 -3.84
CA ILE A 439 10.39 -1.91 -5.28
C ILE A 439 10.49 -3.22 -6.06
N ARG A 440 11.43 -4.09 -5.70
CA ARG A 440 11.63 -5.41 -6.32
C ARG A 440 10.37 -6.28 -6.22
N ASP A 441 9.68 -6.23 -5.08
CA ASP A 441 8.45 -6.98 -4.84
C ASP A 441 7.20 -6.31 -5.44
N GLU A 442 7.35 -5.21 -6.19
CA GLU A 442 6.26 -4.42 -6.77
C GLU A 442 5.24 -3.95 -5.72
N ASN A 443 5.70 -3.62 -4.51
CA ASN A 443 4.88 -3.13 -3.41
C ASN A 443 4.88 -1.59 -3.31
N VAL A 444 5.90 -0.93 -3.85
CA VAL A 444 6.01 0.53 -4.04
C VAL A 444 6.62 0.85 -5.40
N LEU A 445 6.37 2.06 -5.91
CA LEU A 445 6.92 2.53 -7.18
C LEU A 445 8.35 3.08 -7.03
N LYS A 446 9.08 3.14 -8.14
CA LYS A 446 10.35 3.86 -8.27
C LYS A 446 10.15 5.38 -8.28
N PHE A 447 11.23 6.13 -8.14
CA PHE A 447 11.24 7.59 -8.25
C PHE A 447 11.83 8.07 -9.57
N SER A 448 11.20 9.06 -10.19
CA SER A 448 11.79 9.88 -11.25
C SER A 448 12.20 11.20 -10.65
N VAL A 449 13.51 11.42 -10.51
CA VAL A 449 14.04 12.61 -9.85
C VAL A 449 14.66 13.53 -10.90
N GLU A 450 14.10 14.72 -11.01
CA GLU A 450 14.54 15.76 -11.94
C GLU A 450 15.11 16.93 -11.13
N TYR A 451 16.27 17.43 -11.52
CA TYR A 451 16.92 18.59 -10.91
C TYR A 451 16.85 19.77 -11.87
N ILE A 452 15.92 20.69 -11.63
CA ILE A 452 15.71 21.86 -12.47
C ILE A 452 16.69 22.95 -12.03
N GLN A 453 17.61 23.30 -12.93
CA GLN A 453 18.53 24.41 -12.72
C GLN A 453 17.77 25.72 -12.78
N THR A 454 17.62 26.38 -11.62
CA THR A 454 16.91 27.66 -11.51
C THR A 454 17.82 28.89 -11.74
N PHE A 455 19.13 28.69 -11.96
CA PHE A 455 20.11 29.74 -12.23
C PHE A 455 21.16 29.30 -13.24
N LYS A 456 21.56 30.18 -14.18
CA LYS A 456 22.73 29.96 -15.04
C LYS A 456 24.00 30.34 -14.28
N GLN A 457 24.82 29.37 -13.89
CA GLN A 457 26.19 29.66 -13.47
C GLN A 457 26.99 30.18 -14.68
N LYS A 458 27.75 31.27 -14.50
CA LYS A 458 28.78 31.64 -15.47
C LYS A 458 29.82 30.53 -15.51
N GLU A 459 30.15 30.06 -16.71
CA GLU A 459 31.15 29.01 -16.94
C GLU A 459 32.49 29.36 -16.27
N HIS A 460 33.09 28.34 -15.66
CA HIS A 460 34.30 28.30 -14.82
C HIS A 460 34.07 28.55 -13.32
N ILE A 461 33.92 27.45 -12.56
CA ILE A 461 34.71 27.17 -11.35
C ILE A 461 34.85 25.65 -11.18
N ILE A 462 36.08 25.24 -10.96
CA ILE A 462 36.53 23.88 -10.64
C ILE A 462 36.10 23.56 -9.21
N ASP A 463 35.41 22.44 -9.08
CA ASP A 463 35.28 21.53 -7.94
C ASP A 463 36.09 21.89 -6.68
N LEU A 464 35.55 22.76 -5.83
CA LEU A 464 36.00 23.04 -4.45
C LEU A 464 34.83 23.68 -3.68
N LYS A 465 34.17 22.90 -2.81
CA LYS A 465 33.23 23.30 -1.74
C LYS A 465 32.79 24.78 -1.77
N VAL A 466 31.75 25.09 -2.54
CA VAL A 466 31.15 26.44 -2.60
C VAL A 466 30.05 26.55 -1.53
N GLU A 467 30.44 26.61 -0.26
CA GLU A 467 29.53 26.94 0.88
C GLU A 467 29.45 28.47 1.14
N GLN A 468 29.91 29.33 0.21
CA GLN A 468 30.11 30.77 0.46
C GLN A 468 29.48 31.73 -0.57
N ILE A 469 28.46 31.31 -1.32
CA ILE A 469 27.48 32.26 -1.86
C ILE A 469 26.36 32.34 -0.83
N ASN A 470 25.78 33.52 -0.58
CA ASN A 470 24.67 33.71 0.34
C ASN A 470 23.42 32.99 -0.22
N GLU A 471 23.38 31.66 -0.10
CA GLU A 471 22.43 30.75 -0.75
C GLU A 471 20.98 31.18 -0.51
N THR A 472 20.68 31.66 0.70
CA THR A 472 19.34 32.08 1.10
C THR A 472 18.82 33.26 0.27
N GLU A 473 19.63 34.28 0.00
CA GLU A 473 19.18 35.46 -0.76
C GLU A 473 18.83 35.09 -2.20
N VAL A 474 19.59 34.17 -2.79
CA VAL A 474 19.38 33.66 -4.14
C VAL A 474 18.14 32.75 -4.19
N PHE A 475 17.98 31.82 -3.25
CA PHE A 475 16.83 30.91 -3.21
C PHE A 475 15.50 31.61 -2.89
N GLU A 476 15.54 32.67 -2.10
CA GLU A 476 14.37 33.45 -1.68
C GLU A 476 14.05 34.62 -2.62
N ALA A 477 14.79 34.79 -3.71
CA ALA A 477 14.56 35.85 -4.71
C ALA A 477 13.15 35.75 -5.33
N PRO A 478 12.36 36.85 -5.35
CA PRO A 478 11.00 36.84 -5.90
C PRO A 478 10.93 36.37 -7.36
N GLU A 479 11.87 36.79 -8.21
CA GLU A 479 11.91 36.43 -9.63
C GLU A 479 12.10 34.93 -9.82
N ARG A 480 12.87 34.28 -8.93
CA ARG A 480 13.08 32.83 -8.96
C ARG A 480 11.80 32.09 -8.57
N LYS A 481 11.07 32.56 -7.55
CA LYS A 481 9.80 31.95 -7.14
C LYS A 481 8.73 32.10 -8.23
N GLU A 482 8.67 33.25 -8.91
CA GLU A 482 7.82 33.45 -10.10
C GLU A 482 8.15 32.42 -11.19
N ALA A 483 9.43 32.27 -11.56
CA ALA A 483 9.86 31.31 -12.57
C ALA A 483 9.53 29.86 -12.19
N ILE A 484 9.63 29.50 -10.90
CA ILE A 484 9.23 28.19 -10.41
C ILE A 484 7.73 27.98 -10.55
N VAL A 485 6.92 28.98 -10.21
CA VAL A 485 5.46 28.90 -10.38
C VAL A 485 5.08 28.78 -11.86
N ASP A 486 5.74 29.53 -12.75
CA ASP A 486 5.55 29.42 -14.19
C ASP A 486 5.87 28.03 -14.72
N TYR A 487 7.00 27.46 -14.29
CA TYR A 487 7.37 26.09 -14.61
C TYR A 487 6.31 25.10 -14.13
N ILE A 488 5.85 25.23 -12.88
CA ILE A 488 4.82 24.34 -12.33
C ILE A 488 3.54 24.44 -13.16
N ILE A 489 3.04 25.64 -13.44
CA ILE A 489 1.82 25.86 -14.24
C ILE A 489 1.97 25.21 -15.63
N GLN A 490 3.11 25.41 -16.30
CA GLN A 490 3.35 24.91 -17.64
C GLN A 490 3.35 23.38 -17.72
N TYR A 491 3.98 22.70 -16.75
CA TYR A 491 4.21 21.25 -16.81
C TYR A 491 3.32 20.43 -15.88
N HIS A 492 2.42 21.06 -15.12
CA HIS A 492 1.57 20.36 -14.14
C HIS A 492 0.74 19.26 -14.79
N ASP A 493 0.02 19.57 -15.87
CA ASP A 493 -0.86 18.63 -16.55
C ASP A 493 -0.08 17.43 -17.12
N GLN A 494 1.13 17.65 -17.63
CA GLN A 494 1.97 16.55 -18.10
C GLN A 494 2.37 15.62 -16.94
N LYS A 495 2.86 16.19 -15.82
CA LYS A 495 3.30 15.43 -14.64
C LYS A 495 2.13 14.69 -13.95
N THR A 496 0.95 15.29 -13.93
CA THR A 496 -0.24 14.73 -13.24
C THR A 496 -1.22 14.01 -14.17
N GLN A 497 -0.88 13.86 -15.45
CA GLN A 497 -1.74 13.27 -16.48
C GLN A 497 -3.10 13.96 -16.60
N ASN A 498 -3.08 15.26 -16.91
CA ASN A 498 -4.25 16.12 -17.04
C ASN A 498 -5.10 16.09 -15.76
N LYS A 499 -4.45 16.28 -14.60
CA LYS A 499 -5.08 16.32 -13.26
C LYS A 499 -5.77 15.01 -12.83
N LYS A 500 -5.48 13.89 -13.51
CA LYS A 500 -5.88 12.55 -13.03
C LYS A 500 -5.23 12.23 -11.68
N PHE A 501 -4.05 12.78 -11.44
CA PHE A 501 -3.32 12.73 -10.19
C PHE A 501 -3.18 14.13 -9.59
N CYS A 502 -2.83 14.20 -8.31
CA CYS A 502 -2.53 15.46 -7.62
C CYS A 502 -1.04 15.56 -7.28
N ALA A 503 -0.61 16.78 -6.95
CA ALA A 503 0.74 17.08 -6.55
C ALA A 503 0.81 17.67 -5.13
N MET A 504 2.02 17.64 -4.57
CA MET A 504 2.38 18.35 -3.35
C MET A 504 3.59 19.23 -3.64
N MET A 505 3.66 20.41 -3.03
CA MET A 505 4.82 21.29 -3.09
C MET A 505 5.35 21.49 -1.68
N CYS A 506 6.62 21.13 -1.45
CA CYS A 506 7.28 21.33 -0.18
C CYS A 506 8.34 22.43 -0.26
N VAL A 507 8.24 23.39 0.66
CA VAL A 507 9.08 24.61 0.67
C VAL A 507 9.79 24.78 2.00
N GLN A 508 10.77 25.69 2.03
CA GLN A 508 11.70 25.84 3.16
C GLN A 508 10.99 26.12 4.49
N ASP A 509 10.08 27.10 4.52
CA ASP A 509 9.45 27.65 5.72
C ASP A 509 8.05 28.25 5.42
N ILE A 510 7.40 28.78 6.45
CA ILE A 510 6.05 29.37 6.36
C ILE A 510 6.02 30.62 5.48
N ASP A 511 7.06 31.44 5.52
CA ASP A 511 7.11 32.66 4.70
C ASP A 511 7.20 32.30 3.21
N SER A 512 7.93 31.24 2.87
CA SER A 512 7.93 30.67 1.53
C SER A 512 6.56 30.14 1.12
N VAL A 513 5.84 29.47 2.02
CA VAL A 513 4.47 29.01 1.76
C VAL A 513 3.57 30.18 1.38
N ILE A 514 3.61 31.26 2.16
CA ILE A 514 2.82 32.47 1.92
C ILE A 514 3.17 33.06 0.54
N GLN A 515 4.47 33.26 0.25
CA GLN A 515 4.90 33.85 -1.01
C GLN A 515 4.47 33.03 -2.23
N TYR A 516 4.69 31.71 -2.21
CA TYR A 516 4.25 30.84 -3.30
C TYR A 516 2.72 30.85 -3.46
N TYR A 517 1.97 30.80 -2.35
CA TYR A 517 0.51 30.83 -2.39
C TYR A 517 -0.01 32.13 -3.04
N GLU A 518 0.53 33.28 -2.66
CA GLU A 518 0.15 34.58 -3.24
C GLU A 518 0.48 34.67 -4.74
N ILE A 519 1.63 34.14 -5.18
CA ILE A 519 1.99 34.11 -6.61
C ILE A 519 0.98 33.26 -7.40
N PHE A 520 0.66 32.05 -6.92
CA PHE A 520 -0.38 31.22 -7.52
C PHE A 520 -1.75 31.92 -7.52
N LYS A 521 -2.15 32.54 -6.40
CA LYS A 521 -3.43 33.23 -6.30
C LYS A 521 -3.54 34.38 -7.29
N ARG A 522 -2.50 35.21 -7.40
CA ARG A 522 -2.42 36.31 -8.35
C ARG A 522 -2.49 35.83 -9.79
N LYS A 523 -1.68 34.83 -10.17
CA LYS A 523 -1.68 34.28 -11.55
C LYS A 523 -3.01 33.62 -11.91
N LYS A 524 -3.71 33.01 -10.95
CA LYS A 524 -5.08 32.51 -11.14
C LYS A 524 -6.07 33.64 -11.43
N GLN A 525 -6.00 34.74 -10.69
CA GLN A 525 -6.84 35.92 -10.91
C GLN A 525 -6.56 36.59 -12.26
N GLU A 526 -5.30 36.53 -12.73
CA GLU A 526 -4.88 36.96 -14.07
C GLU A 526 -5.28 35.98 -15.19
N GLY A 527 -5.90 34.85 -14.86
CA GLY A 527 -6.36 33.84 -15.82
C GLY A 527 -5.25 32.98 -16.43
N GLN A 528 -4.05 32.95 -15.85
CA GLN A 528 -2.92 32.17 -16.36
C GLN A 528 -3.05 30.67 -16.05
N HIS A 529 -3.84 30.31 -15.04
CA HIS A 529 -4.15 28.91 -14.71
C HIS A 529 -5.46 28.78 -13.93
N ASP A 530 -5.97 27.56 -13.81
CA ASP A 530 -7.19 27.20 -13.08
C ASP A 530 -6.95 26.29 -11.86
N LEU A 531 -5.68 25.94 -11.58
CA LEU A 531 -5.29 25.02 -10.52
C LEU A 531 -5.93 25.32 -9.15
N LYS A 532 -6.31 24.24 -8.45
CA LYS A 532 -6.86 24.22 -7.09
C LYS A 532 -5.74 24.06 -6.07
N ILE A 533 -5.19 25.18 -5.63
CA ILE A 533 -4.10 25.25 -4.65
C ILE A 533 -4.68 25.37 -3.24
N VAL A 534 -4.20 24.54 -2.32
CA VAL A 534 -4.53 24.62 -0.88
C VAL A 534 -3.26 24.62 -0.06
N THR A 535 -3.31 25.22 1.12
CA THR A 535 -2.15 25.35 2.01
C THR A 535 -2.56 25.21 3.47
N ILE A 536 -1.59 24.87 4.33
CA ILE A 536 -1.76 24.87 5.77
C ILE A 536 -0.40 25.11 6.46
N PHE A 537 -0.41 25.87 7.55
CA PHE A 537 0.73 26.10 8.43
C PHE A 537 0.25 26.50 9.83
N SER A 538 1.12 26.35 10.84
CA SER A 538 0.81 26.74 12.22
C SER A 538 0.93 28.25 12.41
N PHE A 539 0.16 28.79 13.36
CA PHE A 539 0.20 30.19 13.78
C PHE A 539 0.29 30.22 15.31
N ALA A 540 1.41 30.65 15.91
CA ALA A 540 1.51 30.77 17.36
C ALA A 540 1.74 32.23 17.78
N GLN A 541 0.98 32.70 18.79
CA GLN A 541 1.04 34.04 19.38
C GLN A 541 2.04 34.16 20.55
N ASN A 542 2.53 33.04 21.08
CA ASN A 542 3.67 32.95 21.99
C ASN A 542 4.29 31.56 21.72
N GLU A 543 5.56 31.55 21.30
CA GLU A 543 6.28 30.35 20.87
C GLU A 543 6.42 29.28 21.97
N GLU A 544 6.19 29.60 23.25
CA GLU A 544 6.44 28.63 24.33
C GLU A 544 5.20 27.83 24.79
N GLU A 545 3.97 28.38 24.75
CA GLU A 545 2.79 27.70 25.33
C GLU A 545 1.85 27.09 24.29
N MET A 546 1.72 27.72 23.13
CA MET A 546 0.83 27.26 22.07
C MET A 546 1.52 26.32 21.09
N GLU A 547 2.85 26.40 20.96
CA GLU A 547 3.61 25.38 20.24
C GLU A 547 3.47 24.03 20.95
N ASP A 548 3.73 23.98 22.26
CA ASP A 548 3.53 22.75 23.01
C ASP A 548 2.07 22.31 23.01
N ALA A 549 1.06 23.19 23.06
CA ALA A 549 -0.34 22.76 23.04
C ALA A 549 -0.82 22.28 21.66
N VAL A 550 -0.55 23.02 20.58
CA VAL A 550 -0.99 22.71 19.21
C VAL A 550 -0.11 21.66 18.56
N TYR A 551 1.21 21.67 18.77
CA TYR A 551 2.12 20.62 18.31
C TYR A 551 1.99 19.35 19.18
N SER A 552 1.61 19.42 20.47
CA SER A 552 1.17 18.23 21.24
C SER A 552 -0.23 17.76 20.84
N GLN A 553 -1.12 18.68 20.45
CA GLN A 553 -2.45 18.34 19.91
C GLN A 553 -2.40 17.81 18.46
N LEU A 554 -1.39 18.10 17.66
CA LEU A 554 -1.29 17.67 16.25
C LEU A 554 -0.07 16.75 15.97
N GLY A 555 0.87 16.62 16.91
CA GLY A 555 2.07 15.78 16.80
C GLY A 555 3.05 16.22 15.70
N MET A 556 3.30 17.53 15.57
CA MET A 556 4.18 18.10 14.54
C MET A 556 5.66 18.15 14.98
N VAL A 557 6.60 18.18 14.02
CA VAL A 557 8.04 18.35 14.29
C VAL A 557 8.28 19.79 14.75
N ALA A 558 8.98 19.99 15.87
CA ALA A 558 9.42 21.32 16.29
C ALA A 558 10.40 21.88 15.25
N GLU A 559 10.17 23.10 14.79
CA GLU A 559 11.06 23.76 13.83
C GLU A 559 12.44 23.98 14.46
N PRO A 560 13.55 23.91 13.69
CA PRO A 560 14.83 24.45 14.14
C PRO A 560 14.60 25.92 14.53
N ARG A 561 14.96 26.31 15.76
CA ARG A 561 14.79 27.69 16.24
C ARG A 561 15.54 28.66 15.33
N ALA A 562 14.81 29.39 14.49
CA ALA A 562 15.31 30.61 13.90
C ALA A 562 14.89 31.75 14.83
N GLU A 563 15.86 32.45 15.44
CA GLU A 563 15.60 33.64 16.25
C GLU A 563 14.99 34.74 15.36
N TYR A 564 13.67 34.80 15.24
CA TYR A 564 13.00 35.91 14.58
C TYR A 564 11.75 36.34 15.33
N GLY A 565 11.72 37.63 15.68
CA GLY A 565 10.68 38.23 16.51
C GLY A 565 9.27 38.22 15.89
N TYR A 566 8.31 37.99 16.76
CA TYR A 566 6.86 38.24 16.69
C TYR A 566 6.35 39.08 15.49
N LYS A 567 5.49 38.48 14.63
CA LYS A 567 4.68 39.19 13.62
C LYS A 567 3.19 38.74 13.63
N PRO A 568 2.23 39.59 14.01
CA PRO A 568 0.80 39.25 14.10
C PRO A 568 0.08 38.93 12.76
N HIS A 569 0.71 39.06 11.59
CA HIS A 569 0.08 38.90 10.27
C HIS A 569 -0.23 37.45 9.82
N ARG A 570 0.47 36.42 10.34
CA ARG A 570 0.36 35.05 9.78
C ARG A 570 -1.00 34.37 10.05
N ARG A 571 -1.63 34.67 11.19
CA ARG A 571 -2.96 34.12 11.54
C ARG A 571 -4.04 34.66 10.62
N GLU A 572 -4.06 35.97 10.39
CA GLU A 572 -5.03 36.63 9.51
C GLU A 572 -4.90 36.12 8.06
N LEU A 573 -3.66 35.90 7.60
CA LEU A 573 -3.40 35.28 6.29
C LEU A 573 -3.94 33.84 6.23
N LEU A 574 -3.69 33.02 7.25
CA LEU A 574 -4.23 31.67 7.29
C LEU A 574 -5.77 31.66 7.29
N GLU A 575 -6.40 32.55 8.06
CA GLU A 575 -7.87 32.71 8.06
C GLU A 575 -8.39 33.07 6.66
N THR A 576 -7.65 33.92 5.92
CA THR A 576 -7.96 34.24 4.51
C THR A 576 -7.83 33.00 3.61
N TYR A 577 -6.77 32.20 3.75
CA TYR A 577 -6.59 30.98 2.96
C TYR A 577 -7.61 29.87 3.29
N VAL A 578 -8.11 29.86 4.53
CA VAL A 578 -9.22 28.99 4.94
C VAL A 578 -10.53 29.46 4.28
N GLN A 579 -10.74 30.76 4.13
CA GLN A 579 -11.88 31.28 3.37
C GLN A 579 -11.77 30.93 1.89
N ASP A 580 -10.60 31.10 1.27
CA ASP A 580 -10.35 30.67 -0.12
C ASP A 580 -10.67 29.17 -0.29
N PHE A 581 -10.26 28.32 0.67
CA PHE A 581 -10.59 26.89 0.68
C PHE A 581 -12.10 26.64 0.79
N ASN A 582 -12.79 27.35 1.69
CA ASN A 582 -14.23 27.21 1.89
C ASN A 582 -15.01 27.58 0.63
N GLU A 583 -14.61 28.66 -0.06
CA GLU A 583 -15.21 29.06 -1.33
C GLU A 583 -14.94 28.04 -2.43
N LEU A 584 -13.71 27.51 -2.50
CA LEU A 584 -13.31 26.55 -3.53
C LEU A 584 -14.07 25.21 -3.44
N PHE A 585 -14.43 24.77 -2.23
CA PHE A 585 -15.03 23.45 -1.98
C PHE A 585 -16.45 23.49 -1.40
N GLY A 586 -17.01 24.66 -1.12
CA GLY A 586 -18.31 24.81 -0.45
C GLY A 586 -18.29 24.34 1.02
N GLU A 587 -17.16 24.49 1.69
CA GLU A 587 -16.93 24.05 3.07
C GLU A 587 -17.13 25.21 4.08
N LYS A 588 -17.14 24.90 5.38
CA LYS A 588 -17.28 25.90 6.47
C LYS A 588 -16.26 25.68 7.58
N GLN A 589 -15.00 25.55 7.19
CA GLN A 589 -13.88 25.37 8.12
C GLN A 589 -13.45 26.72 8.72
N ASN A 590 -12.77 26.66 9.86
CA ASN A 590 -12.19 27.83 10.52
C ASN A 590 -10.88 27.41 11.22
N VAL A 591 -10.12 28.40 11.70
CA VAL A 591 -8.91 28.17 12.50
C VAL A 591 -8.95 29.02 13.78
N THR A 592 -10.14 29.31 14.30
CA THR A 592 -10.30 30.22 15.45
C THR A 592 -9.76 29.63 16.75
N ASP A 593 -9.81 28.31 16.87
CA ASP A 593 -9.31 27.51 17.97
C ASP A 593 -8.65 26.21 17.47
N THR A 594 -8.11 25.40 18.39
CA THR A 594 -7.42 24.16 18.02
C THR A 594 -8.33 23.13 17.36
N GLU A 595 -9.62 23.07 17.74
CA GLU A 595 -10.57 22.13 17.16
C GLU A 595 -10.90 22.52 15.71
N GLY A 596 -11.12 23.81 15.47
CA GLY A 596 -11.27 24.38 14.14
C GLY A 596 -10.09 24.06 13.24
N PHE A 597 -8.87 24.34 13.71
CA PHE A 597 -7.65 24.03 12.96
C PHE A 597 -7.53 22.53 12.63
N TYR A 598 -7.85 21.65 13.58
CA TYR A 598 -7.85 20.21 13.37
C TYR A 598 -8.89 19.77 12.32
N ASN A 599 -10.09 20.35 12.36
CA ASN A 599 -11.14 20.10 11.38
C ASN A 599 -10.72 20.57 9.98
N TYR A 600 -10.07 21.73 9.88
CA TYR A 600 -9.49 22.24 8.64
C TYR A 600 -8.40 21.31 8.08
N TYR A 601 -7.46 20.86 8.92
CA TYR A 601 -6.44 19.89 8.54
C TYR A 601 -7.06 18.60 7.96
N ASN A 602 -8.08 18.06 8.63
CA ASN A 602 -8.78 16.86 8.17
C ASN A 602 -9.54 17.10 6.86
N ALA A 603 -10.12 18.28 6.68
CA ALA A 603 -10.80 18.66 5.43
C ALA A 603 -9.80 18.70 4.26
N ILE A 604 -8.64 19.35 4.42
CA ILE A 604 -7.57 19.34 3.41
C ILE A 604 -7.12 17.92 3.09
N ALA A 605 -6.86 17.12 4.14
CA ALA A 605 -6.39 15.75 3.98
C ALA A 605 -7.40 14.91 3.18
N LYS A 606 -8.70 15.06 3.48
CA LYS A 606 -9.79 14.37 2.80
C LYS A 606 -9.86 14.77 1.32
N LYS A 607 -9.90 16.07 1.02
CA LYS A 607 -9.98 16.60 -0.35
C LYS A 607 -8.77 16.17 -1.21
N SER A 608 -7.58 16.23 -0.62
CA SER A 608 -6.34 15.79 -1.28
C SER A 608 -6.33 14.29 -1.56
N LYS A 609 -6.84 13.46 -0.64
CA LYS A 609 -6.98 12.00 -0.84
C LYS A 609 -8.03 11.62 -1.88
N GLN A 610 -9.03 12.48 -2.09
CA GLN A 610 -10.10 12.32 -3.07
C GLN A 610 -9.75 12.87 -4.46
N ASN A 611 -8.52 13.36 -4.65
CA ASN A 611 -8.07 14.02 -5.89
C ASN A 611 -8.94 15.24 -6.26
N GLU A 612 -9.46 15.96 -5.27
CA GLU A 612 -10.22 17.22 -5.47
C GLU A 612 -9.32 18.46 -5.45
N THR A 613 -8.08 18.31 -4.98
CA THR A 613 -7.03 19.33 -4.89
C THR A 613 -5.95 19.04 -5.92
N ASP A 614 -5.48 20.06 -6.65
CA ASP A 614 -4.43 19.89 -7.66
C ASP A 614 -3.04 19.97 -7.02
N ILE A 615 -2.81 20.96 -6.14
CA ILE A 615 -1.54 21.13 -5.41
C ILE A 615 -1.79 21.42 -3.93
N LEU A 616 -1.19 20.60 -3.06
CA LEU A 616 -1.06 20.85 -1.62
C LEU A 616 0.31 21.49 -1.31
N LEU A 617 0.31 22.77 -0.95
CA LEU A 617 1.51 23.54 -0.61
C LEU A 617 1.77 23.47 0.90
N VAL A 618 2.98 23.05 1.30
CA VAL A 618 3.33 22.80 2.70
C VAL A 618 4.79 23.13 3.00
N ALA A 619 5.08 23.49 4.26
CA ALA A 619 6.47 23.54 4.74
C ALA A 619 6.93 22.15 5.24
N ASN A 620 6.34 21.67 6.35
CA ASN A 620 6.65 20.37 6.95
C ASN A 620 5.41 19.47 7.14
N MET A 621 4.20 20.05 7.14
CA MET A 621 2.95 19.31 7.26
C MET A 621 2.76 18.32 6.11
N PHE A 622 2.10 17.19 6.39
CA PHE A 622 1.82 16.12 5.42
C PHE A 622 3.04 15.42 4.78
N LEU A 623 4.28 15.86 5.03
CA LEU A 623 5.49 15.16 4.53
C LEU A 623 5.71 13.79 5.20
N THR A 624 5.03 13.56 6.33
CA THR A 624 5.08 12.33 7.12
C THR A 624 3.67 11.91 7.50
N GLY A 625 3.36 10.62 7.40
CA GLY A 625 2.05 10.05 7.79
C GLY A 625 0.89 10.29 6.81
N PHE A 626 0.97 11.25 5.90
CA PHE A 626 -0.07 11.49 4.89
C PHE A 626 -0.07 10.44 3.77
N ASP A 627 -1.12 9.64 3.65
CA ASP A 627 -1.20 8.57 2.65
C ASP A 627 -2.25 8.88 1.58
N SER A 628 -1.83 9.07 0.32
CA SER A 628 -2.71 9.25 -0.83
C SER A 628 -2.21 8.44 -2.03
N LYS A 629 -3.08 7.61 -2.61
CA LYS A 629 -2.76 6.87 -3.84
C LYS A 629 -2.74 7.76 -5.08
N TYR A 630 -3.50 8.85 -5.07
CA TYR A 630 -3.62 9.80 -6.17
C TYR A 630 -2.48 10.82 -6.24
N LEU A 631 -1.67 10.97 -5.18
CA LEU A 631 -0.51 11.84 -5.21
C LEU A 631 0.62 11.15 -6.01
N ASN A 632 0.98 11.70 -7.17
CA ASN A 632 2.06 11.17 -8.00
C ASN A 632 3.26 12.09 -8.15
N THR A 633 3.12 13.39 -7.85
CA THR A 633 4.15 14.40 -8.09
C THR A 633 4.48 15.18 -6.82
N LEU A 634 5.77 15.36 -6.54
CA LEU A 634 6.30 16.19 -5.46
C LEU A 634 7.23 17.26 -6.05
N TYR A 635 6.83 18.52 -5.91
CA TYR A 635 7.66 19.69 -6.18
C TYR A 635 8.46 20.04 -4.93
N VAL A 636 9.77 20.19 -5.05
CA VAL A 636 10.69 20.38 -3.91
C VAL A 636 11.49 21.67 -4.08
N ASP A 637 11.17 22.67 -3.26
CA ASP A 637 12.01 23.84 -3.04
C ASP A 637 12.42 23.94 -1.57
N LYS A 638 13.00 22.86 -1.07
CA LYS A 638 13.37 22.68 0.33
C LYS A 638 14.68 21.92 0.44
N ASN A 639 15.51 22.27 1.42
CA ASN A 639 16.74 21.51 1.73
C ASN A 639 16.41 20.23 2.51
N LEU A 640 15.97 19.18 1.80
CA LEU A 640 15.72 17.86 2.37
C LEU A 640 17.03 17.09 2.58
N LYS A 641 17.11 16.33 3.69
CA LYS A 641 18.25 15.47 4.04
C LYS A 641 17.77 14.14 4.63
N TYR A 642 18.55 13.07 4.46
CA TYR A 642 18.37 11.76 5.08
C TYR A 642 16.90 11.30 5.17
N HIS A 643 16.39 11.11 6.39
CA HIS A 643 15.06 10.58 6.67
C HIS A 643 13.95 11.48 6.13
N GLY A 644 14.09 12.80 6.25
CA GLY A 644 13.12 13.76 5.74
C GLY A 644 12.99 13.69 4.21
N LEU A 645 14.11 13.45 3.51
CA LEU A 645 14.14 13.27 2.06
C LEU A 645 13.36 12.01 1.64
N ILE A 646 13.70 10.85 2.18
CA ILE A 646 13.05 9.58 1.82
C ILE A 646 11.56 9.58 2.18
N GLN A 647 11.19 10.17 3.33
CA GLN A 647 9.79 10.25 3.76
C GLN A 647 8.93 11.11 2.84
N ALA A 648 9.46 12.27 2.43
CA ALA A 648 8.82 13.18 1.48
C ALA A 648 8.70 12.51 0.11
N PHE A 649 9.78 11.96 -0.45
CA PHE A 649 9.75 11.30 -1.76
C PHE A 649 8.73 10.15 -1.75
N SER A 650 8.71 9.35 -0.68
CA SER A 650 7.76 8.24 -0.48
C SER A 650 6.28 8.65 -0.38
N ARG A 651 5.94 9.95 -0.44
CA ARG A 651 4.53 10.35 -0.63
C ARG A 651 4.01 9.98 -2.02
N THR A 652 4.89 9.92 -3.02
CA THR A 652 4.54 9.72 -4.43
C THR A 652 4.49 8.25 -4.87
N ASN A 653 5.18 7.36 -4.17
CA ASN A 653 5.45 5.98 -4.62
C ASN A 653 4.33 4.95 -4.33
N ARG A 654 3.11 5.41 -4.04
CA ARG A 654 1.97 4.52 -3.81
C ARG A 654 1.45 3.93 -5.11
N ILE A 655 1.22 2.63 -5.11
CA ILE A 655 0.59 1.91 -6.23
C ILE A 655 -0.91 2.25 -6.26
N LEU A 656 -1.40 2.57 -7.47
CA LEU A 656 -2.82 2.77 -7.74
C LEU A 656 -3.29 1.86 -8.86
N ASP A 657 -2.80 2.09 -10.08
CA ASP A 657 -3.18 1.40 -11.31
C ASP A 657 -1.98 1.38 -12.28
N LYS A 658 -2.16 0.82 -13.48
CA LYS A 658 -1.11 0.77 -14.51
C LYS A 658 -0.74 2.16 -15.07
N ASN A 659 -1.55 3.19 -14.83
CA ASN A 659 -1.27 4.54 -15.29
C ASN A 659 -0.23 5.25 -14.42
N LYS A 660 -0.11 4.86 -13.15
CA LYS A 660 0.87 5.39 -12.22
C LYS A 660 2.12 4.49 -12.19
N THR A 661 3.08 4.82 -13.06
CA THR A 661 4.30 4.03 -13.26
C THR A 661 5.41 4.35 -12.25
N GLN A 662 5.49 5.61 -11.80
CA GLN A 662 6.54 6.12 -10.92
C GLN A 662 6.02 7.28 -10.07
N GLY A 663 6.80 7.64 -9.03
CA GLY A 663 6.65 8.89 -8.30
C GLY A 663 7.54 9.97 -8.89
N ASN A 664 6.96 11.08 -9.35
CA ASN A 664 7.70 12.19 -9.95
C ASN A 664 8.19 13.13 -8.84
N ILE A 665 9.49 13.42 -8.82
CA ILE A 665 10.13 14.33 -7.88
C ILE A 665 10.81 15.43 -8.72
N VAL A 666 10.35 16.66 -8.57
CA VAL A 666 10.89 17.81 -9.30
C VAL A 666 11.57 18.72 -8.29
N CYS A 667 12.90 18.71 -8.28
CA CYS A 667 13.74 19.47 -7.36
C CYS A 667 14.18 20.80 -7.99
N PHE A 668 13.84 21.92 -7.35
CA PHE A 668 14.30 23.26 -7.74
C PHE A 668 15.61 23.68 -7.05
N ARG A 669 16.16 22.79 -6.23
CA ARG A 669 17.46 22.87 -5.57
C ARG A 669 18.30 21.66 -5.98
N ASN A 670 19.62 21.80 -6.04
CA ASN A 670 20.48 20.64 -6.26
C ASN A 670 20.51 19.78 -4.99
N LEU A 671 19.72 18.70 -5.00
CA LEU A 671 19.67 17.72 -3.91
C LEU A 671 20.33 16.39 -4.30
N LYS A 672 21.05 16.30 -5.43
CA LYS A 672 21.56 15.04 -5.97
C LYS A 672 22.40 14.27 -4.95
N ASP A 673 23.44 14.89 -4.41
CA ASP A 673 24.34 14.22 -3.46
C ASP A 673 23.59 13.80 -2.19
N LYS A 674 22.65 14.63 -1.72
CA LYS A 674 21.80 14.34 -0.54
C LYS A 674 20.83 13.19 -0.83
N THR A 675 20.32 13.09 -2.05
CA THR A 675 19.47 12.00 -2.51
C THR A 675 20.26 10.70 -2.54
N ASP A 676 21.45 10.71 -3.15
CA ASP A 676 22.33 9.53 -3.24
C ASP A 676 22.76 9.04 -1.85
N GLU A 677 23.13 9.96 -0.96
CA GLU A 677 23.47 9.67 0.43
C GLU A 677 22.29 9.07 1.20
N ALA A 678 21.10 9.68 1.11
CA ALA A 678 19.91 9.19 1.79
C ALA A 678 19.48 7.81 1.26
N ILE A 679 19.53 7.61 -0.05
CA ILE A 679 19.25 6.31 -0.66
C ILE A 679 20.24 5.27 -0.14
N THR A 680 21.55 5.54 -0.22
CA THR A 680 22.60 4.62 0.22
C THR A 680 22.44 4.22 1.69
N LEU A 681 22.05 5.17 2.54
CA LEU A 681 21.84 4.93 3.96
C LEU A 681 20.61 4.06 4.25
N PHE A 682 19.51 4.28 3.52
CA PHE A 682 18.23 3.60 3.76
C PHE A 682 17.95 2.41 2.82
N SER A 683 18.95 1.98 2.06
CA SER A 683 18.89 0.88 1.10
C SER A 683 20.10 -0.05 1.22
N ASN A 684 20.20 -1.04 0.33
CA ASN A 684 21.43 -1.83 0.17
C ASN A 684 22.43 -1.03 -0.68
N LYS A 685 23.73 -1.06 -0.32
CA LYS A 685 24.80 -0.18 -0.85
C LYS A 685 25.00 -0.12 -2.38
N GLU A 686 24.32 -0.95 -3.17
CA GLU A 686 24.46 -1.07 -4.63
C GLU A 686 23.16 -0.75 -5.41
N ALA A 687 22.17 -0.10 -4.78
CA ALA A 687 20.78 -0.14 -5.27
C ALA A 687 20.20 1.19 -5.80
N ILE A 688 21.02 2.20 -6.13
CA ILE A 688 20.50 3.48 -6.65
C ILE A 688 19.73 3.26 -7.95
N ASP A 689 20.28 2.46 -8.88
CA ASP A 689 19.65 2.12 -10.16
C ASP A 689 18.38 1.26 -10.01
N GLU A 690 18.23 0.60 -8.84
CA GLU A 690 16.99 -0.11 -8.51
C GLU A 690 15.88 0.84 -8.06
N ILE A 691 16.23 1.98 -7.45
CA ILE A 691 15.28 2.91 -6.81
C ILE A 691 14.87 4.05 -7.74
N ILE A 692 15.82 4.60 -8.48
CA ILE A 692 15.61 5.70 -9.42
C ILE A 692 15.34 5.11 -10.81
N VAL A 693 14.41 5.70 -11.55
CA VAL A 693 14.20 5.32 -12.96
C VAL A 693 15.34 5.82 -13.83
N GLU A 694 15.59 5.14 -14.94
CA GLU A 694 16.66 5.51 -15.87
C GLU A 694 16.43 6.92 -16.46
N PRO A 695 17.48 7.59 -16.96
CA PRO A 695 17.35 8.84 -17.69
C PRO A 695 16.45 8.73 -18.91
N TYR A 696 15.93 9.86 -19.39
CA TYR A 696 15.02 9.93 -20.54
C TYR A 696 15.63 9.27 -21.79
N GLU A 697 16.90 9.54 -22.07
CA GLU A 697 17.63 9.08 -23.26
C GLU A 697 17.69 7.56 -23.34
N ALA A 698 17.87 6.88 -22.20
CA ALA A 698 17.89 5.42 -22.15
C ALA A 698 16.52 4.81 -22.50
N TYR A 699 15.41 5.49 -22.17
CA TYR A 699 14.08 5.05 -22.57
C TYR A 699 13.81 5.29 -24.06
N VAL A 700 14.33 6.37 -24.63
CA VAL A 700 14.27 6.65 -26.07
C VAL A 700 14.93 5.52 -26.85
N GLU A 701 16.15 5.12 -26.45
CA GLU A 701 16.85 3.98 -27.06
C GLU A 701 16.02 2.69 -27.00
N LYS A 702 15.49 2.34 -25.83
CA LYS A 702 14.64 1.15 -25.65
C LYS A 702 13.35 1.19 -26.47
N PHE A 703 12.75 2.37 -26.61
CA PHE A 703 11.55 2.55 -27.44
C PHE A 703 11.87 2.35 -28.92
N ASN A 704 13.01 2.87 -29.38
CA ASN A 704 13.48 2.69 -30.75
C ASN A 704 13.83 1.22 -31.05
N GLU A 705 14.45 0.49 -30.12
CA GLU A 705 14.64 -0.96 -30.25
C GLU A 705 13.31 -1.74 -30.29
N ALA A 706 12.35 -1.35 -29.45
CA ALA A 706 11.02 -1.99 -29.44
C ALA A 706 10.25 -1.69 -30.74
N THR A 707 10.42 -0.50 -31.31
CA THR A 707 9.90 -0.11 -32.63
C THR A 707 10.44 -1.01 -33.71
N GLN A 708 11.76 -1.25 -33.74
CA GLN A 708 12.38 -2.15 -34.71
C GLN A 708 11.82 -3.56 -34.61
N LYS A 709 11.71 -4.12 -33.39
CA LYS A 709 11.12 -5.45 -33.16
C LYS A 709 9.65 -5.53 -33.60
N LEU A 710 8.87 -4.47 -33.39
CA LEU A 710 7.48 -4.45 -33.86
C LEU A 710 7.43 -4.47 -35.39
N LEU A 711 8.25 -3.64 -36.05
CA LEU A 711 8.30 -3.54 -37.50
C LEU A 711 8.85 -4.81 -38.18
N GLU A 712 9.65 -5.63 -37.47
CA GLU A 712 10.04 -6.97 -37.94
C GLU A 712 8.84 -7.94 -37.98
N ILE A 713 7.89 -7.81 -37.05
CA ILE A 713 6.69 -8.67 -36.97
C ILE A 713 5.62 -8.16 -37.94
N VAL A 714 5.37 -6.85 -37.91
CA VAL A 714 4.38 -6.14 -38.74
C VAL A 714 5.03 -4.90 -39.35
N PRO A 715 5.61 -5.00 -40.57
CA PRO A 715 6.30 -3.87 -41.20
C PRO A 715 5.38 -2.67 -41.48
N GLU A 716 4.10 -2.95 -41.77
CA GLU A 716 3.09 -1.92 -42.02
C GLU A 716 1.87 -2.15 -41.11
N VAL A 717 1.12 -1.07 -40.82
CA VAL A 717 -0.12 -1.14 -40.03
C VAL A 717 -1.12 -2.14 -40.62
N VAL A 718 -1.19 -2.21 -41.96
CA VAL A 718 -2.04 -3.18 -42.68
C VAL A 718 -1.59 -4.63 -42.47
N SER A 719 -0.29 -4.88 -42.21
CA SER A 719 0.22 -6.23 -41.97
C SER A 719 -0.41 -6.89 -40.74
N VAL A 720 -0.93 -6.10 -39.79
CA VAL A 720 -1.68 -6.62 -38.63
C VAL A 720 -2.95 -7.38 -39.06
N ASP A 721 -3.60 -6.97 -40.16
CA ASP A 721 -4.78 -7.67 -40.67
C ASP A 721 -4.46 -9.05 -41.25
N GLY A 722 -3.20 -9.27 -41.64
CA GLY A 722 -2.70 -10.53 -42.20
C GLY A 722 -2.30 -11.58 -41.16
N LEU A 723 -2.34 -11.24 -39.86
CA LEU A 723 -1.98 -12.17 -38.78
C LEU A 723 -3.04 -13.27 -38.65
N TYR A 724 -2.76 -14.45 -39.20
CA TYR A 724 -3.73 -15.54 -39.29
C TYR A 724 -3.63 -16.52 -38.11
N SER A 725 -2.43 -16.79 -37.60
CA SER A 725 -2.27 -17.71 -36.47
C SER A 725 -2.42 -16.98 -35.12
N GLU A 726 -2.89 -17.71 -34.11
CA GLU A 726 -2.98 -17.17 -32.75
C GLU A 726 -1.61 -16.78 -32.19
N ASP A 727 -0.53 -17.47 -32.60
CA ASP A 727 0.82 -17.17 -32.16
C ASP A 727 1.31 -15.84 -32.75
N ASP A 728 1.05 -15.58 -34.03
CA ASP A 728 1.42 -14.31 -34.69
C ASP A 728 0.67 -13.11 -34.08
N GLN A 729 -0.63 -13.30 -33.79
CA GLN A 729 -1.43 -12.29 -33.10
C GLN A 729 -0.90 -12.04 -31.68
N LEU A 730 -0.51 -13.08 -30.94
CA LEU A 730 0.09 -12.97 -29.63
C LEU A 730 1.43 -12.22 -29.68
N GLN A 731 2.31 -12.51 -30.66
CA GLN A 731 3.59 -11.80 -30.81
C GLN A 731 3.38 -10.30 -31.04
N PHE A 732 2.45 -9.92 -31.92
CA PHE A 732 2.09 -8.51 -32.13
C PHE A 732 1.58 -7.86 -30.84
N ILE A 733 0.64 -8.52 -30.15
CA ILE A 733 0.07 -8.00 -28.89
C ILE A 733 1.17 -7.76 -27.85
N LEU A 734 2.09 -8.71 -27.67
CA LEU A 734 3.18 -8.59 -26.71
C LEU A 734 4.18 -7.48 -27.09
N ALA A 735 4.54 -7.37 -28.36
CA ALA A 735 5.44 -6.34 -28.87
C ALA A 735 4.84 -4.94 -28.70
N PHE A 736 3.59 -4.74 -29.12
CA PHE A 736 2.91 -3.45 -29.00
C PHE A 736 2.68 -3.06 -27.54
N ARG A 737 2.34 -4.02 -26.66
CA ARG A 737 2.25 -3.79 -25.20
C ARG A 737 3.56 -3.27 -24.62
N ALA A 738 4.69 -3.82 -25.02
CA ALA A 738 6.00 -3.37 -24.55
C ALA A 738 6.24 -1.90 -24.93
N MET A 739 5.91 -1.50 -26.17
CA MET A 739 6.02 -0.11 -26.62
C MET A 739 5.09 0.83 -25.85
N MET A 740 3.82 0.46 -25.65
CA MET A 740 2.86 1.29 -24.90
C MET A 740 3.35 1.58 -23.47
N ARG A 741 3.97 0.57 -22.81
CA ARG A 741 4.57 0.75 -21.47
C ARG A 741 5.76 1.71 -21.49
N LEU A 742 6.62 1.63 -22.50
CA LEU A 742 7.76 2.53 -22.66
C LEU A 742 7.32 3.96 -22.94
N HIS A 743 6.43 4.16 -23.92
CA HIS A 743 5.83 5.47 -24.21
C HIS A 743 5.17 6.07 -22.96
N LYS A 744 4.42 5.26 -22.20
CA LYS A 744 3.78 5.74 -20.97
C LYS A 744 4.79 6.29 -19.98
N LYS A 745 5.92 5.61 -19.74
CA LYS A 745 7.00 6.08 -18.85
C LYS A 745 7.64 7.37 -19.35
N MET A 746 7.95 7.45 -20.64
CA MET A 746 8.59 8.61 -21.25
C MET A 746 7.69 9.85 -21.21
N SER A 747 6.37 9.68 -21.39
CA SER A 747 5.42 10.80 -21.43
C SER A 747 5.37 11.66 -20.16
N HIS A 748 5.96 11.20 -19.06
CA HIS A 748 6.07 11.94 -17.79
C HIS A 748 7.30 12.85 -17.72
N TYR A 749 8.31 12.66 -18.58
CA TYR A 749 9.51 13.50 -18.61
C TYR A 749 9.19 14.83 -19.28
N THR A 750 9.69 15.93 -18.72
CA THR A 750 9.46 17.28 -19.26
C THR A 750 10.08 17.49 -20.64
N GLU A 751 11.12 16.72 -20.94
CA GLU A 751 11.88 16.70 -22.18
C GLU A 751 11.18 15.95 -23.31
N PHE A 752 10.15 15.14 -22.99
CA PHE A 752 9.52 14.26 -23.96
C PHE A 752 8.98 15.01 -25.19
N THR A 753 9.50 14.61 -26.36
CA THR A 753 8.93 14.94 -27.67
C THR A 753 8.88 13.69 -28.54
N TRP A 754 7.91 13.64 -29.45
CA TRP A 754 7.84 12.58 -30.46
C TRP A 754 8.98 12.67 -31.48
N ASP A 755 9.61 13.83 -31.63
CA ASP A 755 10.72 14.06 -32.56
C ASP A 755 11.97 13.24 -32.22
N ASP A 756 12.11 12.80 -30.96
CA ASP A 756 13.24 11.98 -30.48
C ASP A 756 13.06 10.49 -30.81
N LEU A 757 11.88 10.08 -31.29
CA LEU A 757 11.52 8.67 -31.52
C LEU A 757 11.58 8.29 -33.00
N GLN A 758 11.93 7.03 -33.29
CA GLN A 758 11.91 6.47 -34.64
C GLN A 758 10.48 6.27 -35.20
N MET A 759 9.48 6.23 -34.32
CA MET A 759 8.07 6.10 -34.69
C MET A 759 7.36 7.44 -34.48
N GLU A 760 6.69 7.91 -35.52
CA GLU A 760 5.84 9.11 -35.45
C GLU A 760 4.58 8.87 -34.61
N GLU A 761 4.06 9.93 -33.99
CA GLU A 761 2.84 9.90 -33.17
C GLU A 761 1.65 9.28 -33.91
N GLN A 762 1.45 9.65 -35.17
CA GLN A 762 0.35 9.14 -36.00
C GLN A 762 0.48 7.63 -36.23
N LEU A 763 1.69 7.15 -36.52
CA LEU A 763 1.93 5.73 -36.75
C LEU A 763 1.68 4.91 -35.47
N PHE A 764 2.06 5.43 -34.30
CA PHE A 764 1.73 4.82 -33.02
C PHE A 764 0.22 4.76 -32.78
N ALA A 765 -0.52 5.83 -33.11
CA ALA A 765 -1.97 5.87 -33.02
C ALA A 765 -2.63 4.85 -33.97
N ASP A 766 -2.10 4.68 -35.18
CA ASP A 766 -2.63 3.72 -36.17
C ASP A 766 -2.47 2.26 -35.69
N TYR A 767 -1.30 1.90 -35.13
CA TYR A 767 -1.12 0.59 -34.49
C TYR A 767 -2.00 0.42 -33.24
N THR A 768 -2.26 1.50 -32.50
CA THR A 768 -3.19 1.49 -31.37
C THR A 768 -4.59 1.09 -31.82
N SER A 769 -5.07 1.62 -32.96
CA SER A 769 -6.36 1.21 -33.54
C SER A 769 -6.39 -0.27 -33.88
N LYS A 770 -5.36 -0.79 -34.56
CA LYS A 770 -5.27 -2.23 -34.88
C LYS A 770 -5.24 -3.13 -33.65
N TYR A 771 -4.56 -2.68 -32.60
CA TYR A 771 -4.53 -3.37 -31.32
C TYR A 771 -5.91 -3.42 -30.65
N LEU A 772 -6.69 -2.34 -30.73
CA LEU A 772 -8.08 -2.30 -30.24
C LEU A 772 -9.01 -3.19 -31.07
N ASP A 773 -8.87 -3.17 -32.40
CA ASP A 773 -9.65 -4.03 -33.32
C ASP A 773 -9.43 -5.52 -33.01
N LEU A 774 -8.18 -5.91 -32.77
CA LEU A 774 -7.85 -7.29 -32.39
C LEU A 774 -8.54 -7.68 -31.08
N LYS A 775 -8.56 -6.80 -30.09
CA LYS A 775 -9.29 -7.06 -28.85
C LYS A 775 -10.78 -7.26 -29.09
N GLU A 776 -11.42 -6.39 -29.87
CA GLU A 776 -12.86 -6.47 -30.13
C GLU A 776 -13.23 -7.76 -30.87
N ARG A 777 -12.38 -8.21 -31.81
CA ARG A 777 -12.54 -9.50 -32.49
C ARG A 777 -12.46 -10.71 -31.55
N LEU A 778 -11.80 -10.54 -30.40
CA LEU A 778 -11.59 -11.56 -29.37
C LEU A 778 -12.60 -11.46 -28.20
N ASP A 779 -13.50 -10.47 -28.19
CA ASP A 779 -14.46 -10.27 -27.09
C ASP A 779 -15.53 -11.39 -27.07
N PRO A 780 -15.85 -12.00 -25.92
CA PRO A 780 -16.45 -13.34 -25.83
C PRO A 780 -17.99 -13.36 -25.91
N THR A 781 -18.63 -12.40 -26.58
CA THR A 781 -20.10 -12.36 -26.72
C THR A 781 -20.67 -13.41 -27.67
N ASP A 782 -19.82 -14.21 -28.32
CA ASP A 782 -20.20 -15.34 -29.18
C ASP A 782 -19.99 -16.70 -28.46
N PRO A 783 -21.04 -17.31 -27.89
CA PRO A 783 -20.96 -18.58 -27.15
C PRO A 783 -20.61 -19.81 -28.03
N SER A 784 -20.41 -19.63 -29.34
CA SER A 784 -20.11 -20.72 -30.29
C SER A 784 -18.62 -20.94 -30.57
N LYS A 785 -17.74 -20.06 -30.10
CA LYS A 785 -16.29 -20.16 -30.37
C LYS A 785 -15.55 -20.90 -29.26
N LYS A 786 -14.71 -21.88 -29.65
CA LYS A 786 -13.78 -22.59 -28.75
C LYS A 786 -12.93 -21.58 -27.97
N THR A 787 -12.60 -21.91 -26.72
CA THR A 787 -11.70 -21.14 -25.84
C THR A 787 -10.33 -20.93 -26.50
N SER A 788 -10.15 -19.78 -27.14
CA SER A 788 -8.87 -19.34 -27.70
C SER A 788 -7.94 -18.88 -26.58
N ILE A 789 -6.63 -19.15 -26.70
CA ILE A 789 -5.61 -18.67 -25.77
C ILE A 789 -5.59 -17.13 -25.72
N LEU A 790 -5.99 -16.48 -26.82
CA LEU A 790 -6.01 -15.03 -26.94
C LEU A 790 -7.12 -14.36 -26.11
N ASN A 791 -8.20 -15.08 -25.81
CA ASN A 791 -9.33 -14.56 -25.02
C ASN A 791 -8.96 -14.30 -23.55
N ASP A 792 -7.88 -14.92 -23.06
CA ASP A 792 -7.42 -14.78 -21.67
C ASP A 792 -6.25 -13.76 -21.53
N ILE A 793 -5.82 -13.12 -22.63
CA ILE A 793 -4.74 -12.11 -22.61
C ILE A 793 -5.21 -10.76 -22.04
N ASP A 794 -4.40 -10.15 -21.18
CA ASP A 794 -4.62 -8.78 -20.71
C ASP A 794 -4.12 -7.73 -21.71
N PHE A 795 -5.05 -7.09 -22.41
CA PHE A 795 -4.75 -6.04 -23.38
C PHE A 795 -4.26 -4.71 -22.78
N GLU A 796 -4.27 -4.53 -21.45
CA GLU A 796 -3.80 -3.30 -20.79
C GLU A 796 -4.41 -1.99 -21.31
N LEU A 797 -5.68 -2.01 -21.72
CA LEU A 797 -6.37 -0.85 -22.30
C LEU A 797 -6.31 0.43 -21.44
N GLU A 798 -6.07 0.27 -20.14
CA GLU A 798 -5.84 1.37 -19.22
C GLU A 798 -4.65 2.26 -19.61
N LEU A 799 -3.65 1.72 -20.33
CA LEU A 799 -2.49 2.45 -20.85
C LEU A 799 -2.82 3.29 -22.09
N ILE A 800 -3.80 2.85 -22.87
CA ILE A 800 -4.27 3.52 -24.10
C ILE A 800 -5.21 4.68 -23.76
N ARG A 801 -5.87 4.65 -22.59
CA ARG A 801 -6.74 5.72 -22.11
C ARG A 801 -5.94 6.99 -21.75
N ARG A 802 -5.52 7.72 -22.79
CA ARG A 802 -5.49 9.18 -22.81
C ARG A 802 -6.38 9.63 -23.95
N ASP A 803 -7.15 10.67 -23.64
CA ASP A 803 -8.07 11.36 -24.53
C ASP A 803 -9.24 10.50 -25.01
N THR A 804 -10.28 10.42 -24.17
CA THR A 804 -11.62 10.51 -24.76
C THR A 804 -11.59 11.76 -25.63
N ILE A 805 -11.52 11.54 -26.95
CA ILE A 805 -12.01 12.44 -27.98
C ILE A 805 -13.44 12.76 -27.55
N ASN A 806 -13.58 13.76 -26.67
CA ASN A 806 -14.87 14.24 -26.24
C ASN A 806 -15.38 15.14 -27.37
N VAL A 807 -16.69 15.37 -27.37
CA VAL A 807 -17.32 16.20 -28.39
C VAL A 807 -16.61 17.56 -28.48
N THR A 808 -16.11 18.09 -27.36
CA THR A 808 -15.33 19.34 -27.31
C THR A 808 -14.02 19.29 -28.12
N TYR A 809 -13.25 18.21 -28.04
CA TYR A 809 -12.01 18.03 -28.81
C TYR A 809 -12.30 17.86 -30.31
N ILE A 810 -13.34 17.09 -30.68
CA ILE A 810 -13.79 16.96 -32.08
C ILE A 810 -14.25 18.33 -32.61
N LEU A 811 -15.03 19.06 -31.83
CA LEU A 811 -15.51 20.39 -32.20
C LEU A 811 -14.35 21.37 -32.38
N GLN A 812 -13.36 21.37 -31.48
CA GLN A 812 -12.16 22.21 -31.62
C GLN A 812 -11.35 21.87 -32.86
N LEU A 813 -11.21 20.58 -33.21
CA LEU A 813 -10.58 20.13 -34.46
C LEU A 813 -11.38 20.57 -35.69
N LEU A 814 -12.72 20.42 -35.67
CA LEU A 814 -13.61 20.88 -36.74
C LEU A 814 -13.58 22.40 -36.92
N ILE A 815 -13.52 23.16 -35.82
CA ILE A 815 -13.37 24.62 -35.84
C ILE A 815 -12.02 25.00 -36.45
N LYS A 816 -10.92 24.35 -36.05
CA LYS A 816 -9.58 24.55 -36.64
C LYS A 816 -9.54 24.18 -38.13
N PHE A 817 -10.27 23.15 -38.54
CA PHE A 817 -10.32 22.72 -39.93
C PHE A 817 -11.16 23.69 -40.79
N LYS A 818 -12.35 24.09 -40.32
CA LYS A 818 -13.21 25.07 -41.02
C LYS A 818 -12.58 26.46 -41.10
N SER A 819 -11.86 26.92 -40.07
CA SER A 819 -11.21 28.24 -40.10
C SER A 819 -10.11 28.32 -41.16
N LYS A 820 -9.43 27.21 -41.42
CA LYS A 820 -8.36 27.11 -42.43
C LYS A 820 -8.86 27.15 -43.89
N TYR A 821 -10.13 26.78 -44.13
CA TYR A 821 -10.69 26.67 -45.49
C TYR A 821 -11.86 27.62 -45.80
N SER A 822 -12.53 28.22 -44.80
CA SER A 822 -13.75 28.99 -45.03
C SER A 822 -13.60 30.52 -44.99
N GLY A 823 -12.42 31.05 -44.65
CA GLY A 823 -12.18 32.50 -44.55
C GLY A 823 -13.06 33.24 -43.53
N LYS A 824 -13.87 32.51 -42.74
CA LYS A 824 -14.69 33.06 -41.65
C LYS A 824 -13.88 33.14 -40.35
N ASP A 825 -14.16 34.17 -39.57
CA ASP A 825 -13.50 34.40 -38.29
C ASP A 825 -13.93 33.39 -37.22
N LYS A 826 -13.01 33.08 -36.29
CA LYS A 826 -13.13 31.94 -35.35
C LYS A 826 -14.42 31.98 -34.51
N GLU A 827 -14.82 33.17 -34.05
CA GLU A 827 -16.05 33.38 -33.26
C GLU A 827 -17.34 33.06 -34.05
N SER A 828 -17.34 33.24 -35.37
CA SER A 828 -18.50 32.95 -36.21
C SER A 828 -18.70 31.44 -36.42
N ILE A 829 -17.59 30.70 -36.49
CA ILE A 829 -17.61 29.23 -36.62
C ILE A 829 -17.99 28.58 -35.29
N GLU A 830 -17.50 29.13 -34.17
CA GLU A 830 -17.89 28.69 -32.82
C GLU A 830 -19.40 28.83 -32.58
N LYS A 831 -20.02 29.94 -33.03
CA LYS A 831 -21.49 30.13 -32.96
C LYS A 831 -22.29 29.13 -33.79
N GLU A 832 -21.77 28.71 -34.94
CA GLU A 832 -22.40 27.69 -35.81
C GLU A 832 -22.47 26.31 -35.13
N PHE A 833 -21.47 25.97 -34.32
CA PHE A 833 -21.40 24.68 -33.63
C PHE A 833 -22.07 24.68 -32.25
N SER A 834 -22.29 25.83 -31.62
CA SER A 834 -23.01 25.93 -30.33
C SER A 834 -24.53 25.71 -30.41
N ILE A 835 -25.06 25.38 -31.60
CA ILE A 835 -26.49 25.07 -31.85
C ILE A 835 -26.75 23.54 -31.79
N TYR A 836 -25.69 22.72 -31.77
CA TYR A 836 -25.73 21.26 -31.61
C TYR A 836 -25.17 20.86 -30.24
#